data_AF-A0A653R8V4-F1
#
_entry.id   AF-A0A653R8V4-F1
#
_cell.length_a   1.000
_cell.length_b   1.000
_cell.length_c   1.000
_cell.angle_alpha   90.00
_cell.angle_beta   90.00
_cell.angle_gamma   90.00
#
_symmetry.space_group_name_H-M   'P 1'
#
loop_
_entity.id
_entity.type
_entity.pdbx_description
1 polymer ?
#
loop_
_entity_poly.entity_id
_entity_poly.type
_entity_poly.pdbx_seq_one_letter_code
_entity_poly.pdbx_strand_id
1 'polypeptide(L)'
;MGALFAIARFEARQRLKLLSTWVYFGMFLALAMLWTAAAGGAFKDALVTFGGRVLINAPRQIALTASFLGCFGVVVVAAVMGRSVQQDFEYEMQHFFFSAPIRKADYVLGRFLGAFVTLAVILSSIVLGAWLGSFIPGIEPDRLGPNGFANYLMPWLLTLLPNTFIFGSLFFVLAALSRRMLPVYVASIVMMIGYIIAPSLARDLDYKTLAALIDPFGTTALIRLTEYWPIAERNTRAVTLEGVYLVNRLIWVGFALVVLLLGYWRFHTTGNLDGRSKKGAGQQLADTLAGLAPQLSHSAVDTREAPDFERRSLALLLGKSVLYNLRESCRNVYFLALAIAGALILAASSLDLGSIYGTNTYPVTYMVLELIRDVFQLYMLVVTTLFAGEMVWREREARMAQMLDAMPAPTWLPLVGKTLALIGLQALLLVMAMLVGMLIQLFKGWFGLEPGLYFTYLFTVLLPQYALLAVAAVAVQVIVNNRYLAYFILIALYLVFGTAQGFGYDHPMLVYGSTPSFTYSAMNGFGYYLLREHLFQLYWGGLALVMMVAARVLWARGVDTGWRERLRLARRNLSMPVLAGFGAGLVIFVGTGALLAYELHAGGFRTSAQQERERAEYELRYRRYAKLPQPRIADVKLAADILPEQRTLRVKGSYQLENRTGQPLRDVILYQQRGASLEFNLSQPAQPVQADPERGFYHFRLAEPLAPGARMALEFRVNYAPRGLLGIGRDTPVVGNGTFFTNEVMPRIGYQPSVELTDDRDRKRRGLPKKDPMAARDDQAARANNGLGVDADWIGFDAVLSTTPDQIAIAPGTLEKEWMDKGRRYFHYRMDKPILNFYAIQSARYEVRHDRWQDVTIDVFYHPGHEYNVERMIRGAQAGLEYASRRFGPYQFRELRIVEFPRYGNYAQAFPGTIPLSESMGFIARIDNDSPKDIDYPFYVSAHETAHQWWGHQLVGANTRGATALSESLSEYTALMVMKRAVGGQKMRRFLRYNLDAYLMGRATERRKELPLAQNENQDYVHYRKGSLALYLLQDLLGEDVVNGVLRGLLKEHGFKGAPYPTVLALVDGLRAVTPPDKAYLIDDLFEHIVLYENRTDSATVRQRKDGKYEVTIKAHAGKVRAGELGDEKQVALKDYIEFGVDDRNGNPLVRERRLVDKADQTVTLMVDARPARAGIDPDNKLIDRKPTDNMVPVDNP
;
A
#
# COMPACT_ATOMS: atom_id res chain seq x y z
N MET A 1 3.09 -54.10 1.31
CA MET A 1 2.62 -53.09 0.33
C MET A 1 1.11 -53.12 0.13
N GLY A 2 0.44 -54.28 0.00
CA GLY A 2 -1.02 -54.33 -0.18
C GLY A 2 -1.85 -53.63 0.90
N ALA A 3 -1.50 -53.80 2.18
CA ALA A 3 -2.21 -53.18 3.31
C ALA A 3 -2.08 -51.65 3.34
N LEU A 4 -0.89 -51.10 3.10
CA LEU A 4 -0.64 -49.65 3.02
C LEU A 4 -1.53 -48.97 1.97
N PHE A 5 -1.55 -49.50 0.74
CA PHE A 5 -2.36 -48.92 -0.34
C PHE A 5 -3.86 -49.12 -0.09
N ALA A 6 -4.27 -50.19 0.58
CA ALA A 6 -5.66 -50.40 0.98
C ALA A 6 -6.12 -49.34 1.99
N ILE A 7 -5.29 -49.04 3.02
CA ILE A 7 -5.57 -48.00 4.02
C ILE A 7 -5.58 -46.61 3.36
N ALA A 8 -4.60 -46.31 2.52
CA ALA A 8 -4.55 -45.04 1.79
C ALA A 8 -5.78 -44.85 0.88
N ARG A 9 -6.19 -45.89 0.15
CA ARG A 9 -7.38 -45.89 -0.70
C ARG A 9 -8.66 -45.73 0.12
N PHE A 10 -8.76 -46.39 1.28
CA PHE A 10 -9.89 -46.27 2.18
C PHE A 10 -10.04 -44.82 2.68
N GLU A 11 -8.97 -44.24 3.22
CA GLU A 11 -8.96 -42.86 3.73
C GLU A 11 -9.33 -41.86 2.62
N ALA A 12 -8.69 -41.96 1.44
CA ALA A 12 -8.97 -41.07 0.32
C ALA A 12 -10.43 -41.21 -0.17
N ARG A 13 -10.94 -42.44 -0.30
CA ARG A 13 -12.32 -42.67 -0.74
C ARG A 13 -13.34 -42.17 0.29
N GLN A 14 -13.06 -42.33 1.58
CA GLN A 14 -13.91 -41.79 2.63
C GLN A 14 -13.97 -40.26 2.56
N ARG A 15 -12.82 -39.58 2.47
CA ARG A 15 -12.78 -38.11 2.44
C ARG A 15 -13.34 -37.52 1.16
N LEU A 16 -13.12 -38.13 0.00
CA LEU A 16 -13.69 -37.67 -1.26
C LEU A 16 -15.22 -37.81 -1.32
N LYS A 17 -15.83 -38.61 -0.43
CA LYS A 17 -17.29 -38.67 -0.26
C LYS A 17 -17.85 -37.60 0.68
N LEU A 18 -17.00 -36.92 1.46
CA LEU A 18 -17.45 -35.86 2.36
C LEU A 18 -17.77 -34.58 1.58
N LEU A 19 -18.90 -33.96 1.91
CA LEU A 19 -19.31 -32.67 1.32
C LEU A 19 -18.25 -31.58 1.58
N SER A 20 -17.59 -31.61 2.75
CA SER A 20 -16.56 -30.63 3.13
C SER A 20 -15.38 -30.59 2.16
N THR A 21 -14.95 -31.73 1.60
CA THR A 21 -13.87 -31.81 0.61
C THR A 21 -14.21 -31.01 -0.65
N TRP A 22 -15.43 -31.16 -1.15
CA TRP A 22 -15.91 -30.45 -2.34
C TRP A 22 -16.25 -28.98 -2.06
N VAL A 23 -16.64 -28.64 -0.83
CA VAL A 23 -16.74 -27.24 -0.40
C VAL A 23 -15.36 -26.58 -0.40
N TYR A 24 -14.31 -27.23 0.12
CA TYR A 24 -12.95 -26.69 0.04
C TYR A 24 -12.45 -26.56 -1.39
N PHE A 25 -12.71 -27.57 -2.24
CA PHE A 25 -12.38 -27.53 -3.66
C PHE A 25 -13.08 -26.35 -4.36
N GLY A 26 -14.40 -26.23 -4.20
CA GLY A 26 -15.19 -25.16 -4.81
C GLY A 26 -14.81 -23.77 -4.30
N MET A 27 -14.46 -23.65 -3.02
CA MET A 27 -13.99 -22.40 -2.42
C MET A 27 -12.67 -21.95 -3.03
N PHE A 28 -11.66 -22.81 -3.09
CA PHE A 28 -10.36 -22.46 -3.71
C PHE A 28 -10.47 -22.26 -5.21
N LEU A 29 -11.33 -23.01 -5.90
CA LEU A 29 -11.66 -22.81 -7.30
C LEU A 29 -12.22 -21.40 -7.53
N ALA A 30 -13.28 -21.04 -6.79
CA ALA A 30 -13.93 -19.74 -6.89
C ALA A 30 -12.96 -18.61 -6.52
N LEU A 31 -12.17 -18.79 -5.46
CA LEU A 31 -11.18 -17.80 -5.04
C LEU A 31 -10.12 -17.57 -6.11
N ALA A 32 -9.60 -18.64 -6.74
CA ALA A 32 -8.61 -18.52 -7.81
C ALA A 32 -9.20 -17.94 -9.11
N MET A 33 -10.45 -18.26 -9.43
CA MET A 33 -11.19 -17.65 -10.54
C MET A 33 -11.36 -16.14 -10.33
N LEU A 34 -11.84 -15.74 -9.15
CA LEU A 34 -12.01 -14.34 -8.78
C LEU A 34 -10.68 -13.59 -8.72
N TRP A 35 -9.63 -14.23 -8.20
CA TRP A 35 -8.28 -13.68 -8.20
C TRP A 35 -7.77 -13.40 -9.62
N THR A 36 -8.00 -14.33 -10.54
CA THR A 36 -7.60 -14.16 -11.95
C THR A 36 -8.44 -13.09 -12.66
N ALA A 37 -9.74 -13.02 -12.39
CA ALA A 37 -10.61 -11.96 -12.90
C ALA A 37 -10.19 -10.58 -12.37
N ALA A 38 -9.89 -10.48 -11.07
CA ALA A 38 -9.37 -9.28 -10.44
C ALA A 38 -8.07 -8.82 -11.09
N ALA A 39 -7.09 -9.73 -11.21
CA ALA A 39 -5.83 -9.48 -11.89
C ALA A 39 -6.00 -9.07 -13.36
N GLY A 40 -6.99 -9.66 -14.04
CA GLY A 40 -7.37 -9.36 -15.42
C GLY A 40 -8.05 -8.00 -15.62
N GLY A 41 -8.34 -7.26 -14.56
CA GLY A 41 -9.00 -5.96 -14.62
C GLY A 41 -10.52 -6.04 -14.74
N ALA A 42 -11.13 -7.20 -14.44
CA ALA A 42 -12.58 -7.32 -14.34
C ALA A 42 -13.14 -6.44 -13.21
N PHE A 43 -12.35 -6.21 -12.15
CA PHE A 43 -12.66 -5.32 -11.03
C PHE A 43 -11.61 -4.19 -10.96
N LYS A 44 -12.03 -2.91 -11.00
CA LYS A 44 -11.10 -1.76 -11.09
C LYS A 44 -10.27 -1.52 -9.82
N ASP A 45 -10.91 -1.63 -8.65
CA ASP A 45 -10.30 -1.30 -7.35
C ASP A 45 -9.71 -2.53 -6.64
N ALA A 46 -9.68 -3.68 -7.31
CA ALA A 46 -9.04 -4.85 -6.75
C ALA A 46 -7.52 -4.61 -6.65
N LEU A 47 -7.00 -4.70 -5.42
CA LEU A 47 -5.58 -4.61 -5.06
C LEU A 47 -4.67 -5.64 -5.76
N VAL A 48 -5.23 -6.56 -6.54
CA VAL A 48 -4.48 -7.59 -7.28
C VAL A 48 -4.15 -7.04 -8.67
N THR A 49 -2.98 -6.42 -8.81
CA THR A 49 -2.44 -6.00 -10.11
C THR A 49 -1.04 -6.54 -10.32
N PHE A 50 -0.80 -7.19 -11.45
CA PHE A 50 0.49 -7.79 -11.80
C PHE A 50 1.37 -6.90 -12.69
N GLY A 51 0.98 -5.64 -12.87
CA GLY A 51 1.56 -4.73 -13.86
C GLY A 51 0.69 -4.64 -15.12
N GLY A 52 0.87 -3.56 -15.90
CA GLY A 52 0.02 -3.22 -17.04
C GLY A 52 0.05 -4.23 -18.20
N ARG A 53 1.25 -4.77 -18.48
CA ARG A 53 1.56 -5.65 -19.62
C ARG A 53 2.03 -7.06 -19.25
N VAL A 54 2.03 -7.40 -17.98
CA VAL A 54 2.34 -8.77 -17.56
C VAL A 54 1.08 -9.62 -17.73
N LEU A 55 1.20 -10.71 -18.48
CA LEU A 55 0.07 -11.58 -18.80
C LEU A 55 -0.38 -12.30 -17.52
N ILE A 56 -1.68 -12.34 -17.27
CA ILE A 56 -2.22 -12.88 -16.02
C ILE A 56 -2.07 -14.40 -15.92
N ASN A 57 -2.01 -15.08 -17.07
CA ASN A 57 -1.76 -16.51 -17.21
C ASN A 57 -0.30 -16.84 -17.56
N ALA A 58 0.61 -15.88 -17.35
CA ALA A 58 2.04 -16.14 -17.47
C ALA A 58 2.53 -17.14 -16.41
N PRO A 59 3.61 -17.92 -16.69
CA PRO A 59 4.14 -18.92 -15.76
C PRO A 59 4.42 -18.35 -14.36
N ARG A 60 5.05 -17.17 -14.29
CA ARG A 60 5.35 -16.50 -13.02
C ARG A 60 4.08 -16.12 -12.25
N GLN A 61 3.05 -15.61 -12.93
CA GLN A 61 1.84 -15.12 -12.24
C GLN A 61 0.98 -16.26 -11.72
N ILE A 62 0.91 -17.38 -12.45
CA ILE A 62 0.27 -18.59 -11.95
C ILE A 62 1.07 -19.17 -10.78
N ALA A 63 2.42 -19.15 -10.83
CA ALA A 63 3.26 -19.57 -9.71
C ALA A 63 3.01 -18.75 -8.43
N LEU A 64 2.97 -17.42 -8.56
CA LEU A 64 2.64 -16.53 -7.43
C LEU A 64 1.21 -16.78 -6.94
N THR A 65 0.24 -16.87 -7.84
CA THR A 65 -1.17 -17.15 -7.49
C THR A 65 -1.29 -18.47 -6.71
N ALA A 66 -0.61 -19.53 -7.17
CA ALA A 66 -0.57 -20.81 -6.48
C ALA A 66 0.11 -20.71 -5.10
N SER A 67 1.21 -19.96 -4.99
CA SER A 67 1.91 -19.75 -3.71
C SER A 67 1.06 -18.98 -2.70
N PHE A 68 0.45 -17.87 -3.12
CA PHE A 68 -0.40 -17.02 -2.27
C PHE A 68 -1.68 -17.75 -1.82
N LEU A 69 -2.44 -18.31 -2.76
CA LEU A 69 -3.68 -19.03 -2.43
C LEU A 69 -3.39 -20.35 -1.69
N GLY A 70 -2.27 -21.00 -2.00
CA GLY A 70 -1.80 -22.21 -1.33
C GLY A 70 -1.46 -21.97 0.15
N CYS A 71 -1.04 -20.76 0.52
CA CYS A 71 -0.82 -20.41 1.92
C CYS A 71 -2.11 -20.51 2.75
N PHE A 72 -3.22 -19.95 2.26
CA PHE A 72 -4.54 -20.13 2.90
C PHE A 72 -4.93 -21.61 2.99
N GLY A 73 -4.46 -22.43 2.06
CA GLY A 73 -4.56 -23.89 2.08
C GLY A 73 -3.99 -24.56 3.33
N VAL A 74 -3.04 -23.96 4.04
CA VAL A 74 -2.41 -24.56 5.24
C VAL A 74 -3.42 -24.87 6.35
N VAL A 75 -4.47 -24.05 6.50
CA VAL A 75 -5.55 -24.33 7.47
C VAL A 75 -6.32 -25.59 7.08
N VAL A 76 -6.56 -25.79 5.78
CA VAL A 76 -7.22 -27.00 5.25
C VAL A 76 -6.29 -28.21 5.35
N VAL A 77 -4.99 -28.03 5.08
CA VAL A 77 -3.97 -29.07 5.29
C VAL A 77 -3.97 -29.54 6.74
N ALA A 78 -4.01 -28.61 7.70
CA ALA A 78 -4.11 -28.90 9.13
C ALA A 78 -5.38 -29.68 9.49
N ALA A 79 -6.53 -29.25 8.98
CA ALA A 79 -7.81 -29.90 9.24
C ALA A 79 -7.90 -31.33 8.65
N VAL A 80 -7.31 -31.57 7.48
CA VAL A 80 -7.35 -32.87 6.80
C VAL A 80 -6.27 -33.82 7.35
N MET A 81 -5.01 -33.38 7.39
CA MET A 81 -3.90 -34.21 7.87
C MET A 81 -4.00 -34.49 9.36
N GLY A 82 -4.35 -33.48 10.18
CA GLY A 82 -4.51 -33.67 11.62
C GLY A 82 -5.60 -34.68 11.96
N ARG A 83 -6.78 -34.54 11.35
CA ARG A 83 -7.90 -35.48 11.58
C ARG A 83 -7.64 -36.89 11.08
N SER A 84 -6.77 -37.09 10.08
CA SER A 84 -6.55 -38.42 9.48
C SER A 84 -6.15 -39.49 10.50
N VAL A 85 -5.40 -39.10 11.52
CA VAL A 85 -5.00 -39.97 12.65
C VAL A 85 -5.80 -39.66 13.91
N GLN A 86 -6.08 -38.39 14.19
CA GLN A 86 -6.76 -38.01 15.44
C GLN A 86 -8.21 -38.53 15.50
N GLN A 87 -8.91 -38.66 14.37
CA GLN A 87 -10.29 -39.19 14.35
C GLN A 87 -10.36 -40.63 14.91
N ASP A 88 -9.30 -41.41 14.73
CA ASP A 88 -9.26 -42.78 15.22
C ASP A 88 -9.26 -42.78 16.76
N PHE A 89 -8.59 -41.81 17.39
CA PHE A 89 -8.58 -41.62 18.85
C PHE A 89 -9.85 -40.97 19.40
N GLU A 90 -10.44 -40.02 18.67
CA GLU A 90 -11.67 -39.32 19.09
C GLU A 90 -12.88 -40.24 19.13
N TYR A 91 -13.00 -41.13 18.15
CA TYR A 91 -14.08 -42.10 18.06
C TYR A 91 -13.72 -43.47 18.66
N GLU A 92 -12.61 -43.56 19.38
CA GLU A 92 -12.11 -44.78 20.03
C GLU A 92 -11.87 -45.98 19.07
N MET A 93 -11.73 -45.72 17.78
CA MET A 93 -11.51 -46.72 16.73
C MET A 93 -10.08 -47.27 16.70
N GLN A 94 -9.13 -46.66 17.41
CA GLN A 94 -7.73 -47.10 17.45
C GLN A 94 -7.57 -48.57 17.86
N HIS A 95 -8.46 -49.08 18.72
CA HIS A 95 -8.40 -50.46 19.22
C HIS A 95 -8.58 -51.49 18.10
N PHE A 96 -9.39 -51.20 17.09
CA PHE A 96 -9.59 -52.07 15.93
C PHE A 96 -8.37 -52.09 15.00
N PHE A 97 -7.77 -50.92 14.76
CA PHE A 97 -6.60 -50.83 13.88
C PHE A 97 -5.34 -51.40 14.51
N PHE A 98 -5.15 -51.23 15.82
CA PHE A 98 -3.94 -51.68 16.52
C PHE A 98 -3.96 -53.17 16.90
N SER A 99 -5.13 -53.81 16.90
CA SER A 99 -5.27 -55.27 17.12
C SER A 99 -5.30 -56.09 15.83
N ALA A 100 -5.49 -55.44 14.68
CA ALA A 100 -5.41 -56.07 13.37
C ALA A 100 -3.95 -56.41 12.98
N PRO A 101 -3.71 -57.40 12.10
CA PRO A 101 -2.37 -57.77 11.62
C PRO A 101 -1.79 -56.74 10.62
N ILE A 102 -1.82 -55.46 10.99
CA ILE A 102 -1.34 -54.32 10.19
C ILE A 102 0.01 -53.87 10.77
N ARG A 103 1.03 -53.73 9.93
CA ARG A 103 2.32 -53.21 10.39
C ARG A 103 2.19 -51.71 10.69
N LYS A 104 2.96 -51.23 11.66
CA LYS A 104 3.06 -49.80 12.01
C LYS A 104 3.30 -48.91 10.78
N ALA A 105 4.18 -49.32 9.87
CA ALA A 105 4.47 -48.61 8.63
C ALA A 105 3.26 -48.53 7.70
N ASP A 106 2.50 -49.62 7.57
CA ASP A 106 1.31 -49.68 6.72
C ASP A 106 0.20 -48.74 7.24
N TYR A 107 0.02 -48.66 8.56
CA TYR A 107 -0.98 -47.76 9.17
C TYR A 107 -0.59 -46.28 9.05
N VAL A 108 0.61 -45.91 9.53
CA VAL A 108 1.06 -44.51 9.58
C VAL A 108 1.19 -43.92 8.19
N LEU A 109 1.93 -44.59 7.29
CA LEU A 109 2.11 -44.11 5.91
C LEU A 109 0.82 -44.23 5.10
N GLY A 110 -0.02 -45.24 5.36
CA GLY A 110 -1.32 -45.40 4.71
C GLY A 110 -2.26 -44.22 4.99
N ARG A 111 -2.43 -43.84 6.27
CA ARG A 111 -3.24 -42.67 6.66
C ARG A 111 -2.66 -41.37 6.08
N PHE A 112 -1.34 -41.20 6.16
CA PHE A 112 -0.67 -40.03 5.61
C PHE A 112 -0.89 -39.89 4.10
N LEU A 113 -0.62 -40.95 3.32
CA LEU A 113 -0.76 -40.93 1.86
C LEU A 113 -2.21 -40.71 1.42
N GLY A 114 -3.18 -41.32 2.10
CA GLY A 114 -4.61 -41.12 1.80
C GLY A 114 -5.07 -39.67 2.00
N ALA A 115 -4.63 -39.05 3.11
CA ALA A 115 -4.89 -37.64 3.39
C ALA A 115 -4.13 -36.70 2.44
N PHE A 116 -2.87 -37.01 2.12
CA PHE A 116 -2.05 -36.26 1.16
C PHE A 116 -2.66 -36.23 -0.25
N VAL A 117 -3.09 -37.38 -0.77
CA VAL A 117 -3.76 -37.47 -2.08
C VAL A 117 -5.05 -36.65 -2.09
N THR A 118 -5.83 -36.70 -1.00
CA THR A 118 -7.05 -35.89 -0.88
C THR A 118 -6.74 -34.40 -0.95
N LEU A 119 -5.68 -33.94 -0.27
CA LEU A 119 -5.24 -32.54 -0.32
C LEU A 119 -4.68 -32.13 -1.68
N ALA A 120 -3.96 -33.02 -2.36
CA ALA A 120 -3.47 -32.78 -3.72
C ALA A 120 -4.64 -32.50 -4.70
N VAL A 121 -5.77 -33.22 -4.52
CA VAL A 121 -7.01 -32.97 -5.27
C VAL A 121 -7.68 -31.66 -4.84
N ILE A 122 -7.77 -31.35 -3.55
CA ILE A 122 -8.35 -30.09 -3.09
C ILE A 122 -7.57 -28.90 -3.66
N LEU A 123 -6.23 -28.92 -3.57
CA LEU A 123 -5.39 -27.79 -3.97
C LEU A 123 -5.16 -27.70 -5.49
N SER A 124 -5.44 -28.75 -6.26
CA SER A 124 -5.46 -28.63 -7.73
C SER A 124 -6.57 -27.68 -8.23
N SER A 125 -7.60 -27.45 -7.42
CA SER A 125 -8.62 -26.43 -7.69
C SER A 125 -8.05 -25.02 -7.84
N ILE A 126 -6.90 -24.70 -7.23
CA ILE A 126 -6.29 -23.38 -7.35
C ILE A 126 -5.80 -23.14 -8.78
N VAL A 127 -5.04 -24.09 -9.34
CA VAL A 127 -4.52 -23.96 -10.72
C VAL A 127 -5.63 -24.14 -11.75
N LEU A 128 -6.62 -25.01 -11.47
CA LEU A 128 -7.80 -25.15 -12.31
C LEU A 128 -8.66 -23.87 -12.30
N GLY A 129 -8.80 -23.24 -11.14
CA GLY A 129 -9.55 -21.99 -10.98
C GLY A 129 -8.84 -20.82 -11.63
N ALA A 130 -7.51 -20.78 -11.59
CA ALA A 130 -6.73 -19.80 -12.35
C ALA A 130 -6.92 -19.97 -13.87
N TRP A 131 -6.99 -21.21 -14.35
CA TRP A 131 -7.29 -21.50 -15.75
C TRP A 131 -8.72 -21.12 -16.14
N LEU A 132 -9.73 -21.56 -15.38
CA LEU A 132 -11.13 -21.20 -15.61
C LEU A 132 -11.37 -19.70 -15.49
N GLY A 133 -10.66 -19.04 -14.58
CA GLY A 133 -10.70 -17.60 -14.38
C GLY A 133 -10.29 -16.81 -15.61
N SER A 134 -9.41 -17.36 -16.47
CA SER A 134 -9.00 -16.74 -17.73
C SER A 134 -10.14 -16.58 -18.74
N PHE A 135 -11.24 -17.31 -18.56
CA PHE A 135 -12.43 -17.24 -19.42
C PHE A 135 -13.54 -16.34 -18.85
N ILE A 136 -13.33 -15.71 -17.70
CA ILE A 136 -14.33 -14.82 -17.11
C ILE A 136 -14.49 -13.57 -18.00
N PRO A 137 -15.73 -13.22 -18.40
CA PRO A 137 -16.00 -12.01 -19.15
C PRO A 137 -15.53 -10.75 -18.41
N GLY A 138 -14.94 -9.80 -19.13
CA GLY A 138 -14.46 -8.53 -18.57
C GLY A 138 -12.94 -8.44 -18.40
N ILE A 139 -12.22 -9.55 -18.63
CA ILE A 139 -10.76 -9.55 -18.77
C ILE A 139 -10.38 -9.02 -20.16
N GLU A 140 -9.41 -8.12 -20.23
CA GLU A 140 -8.94 -7.58 -21.50
C GLU A 140 -8.12 -8.64 -22.27
N PRO A 141 -8.41 -8.89 -23.57
CA PRO A 141 -7.72 -9.93 -24.34
C PRO A 141 -6.20 -9.76 -24.40
N ASP A 142 -5.71 -8.51 -24.36
CA ASP A 142 -4.29 -8.15 -24.35
C ASP A 142 -3.57 -8.51 -23.04
N ARG A 143 -4.31 -8.91 -21.99
CA ARG A 143 -3.76 -9.42 -20.73
C ARG A 143 -3.66 -10.93 -20.66
N LEU A 144 -4.18 -11.64 -21.67
CA LEU A 144 -4.19 -13.08 -21.75
C LEU A 144 -3.20 -13.56 -22.81
N GLY A 145 -2.23 -14.35 -22.38
CA GLY A 145 -1.35 -15.11 -23.26
C GLY A 145 -1.95 -16.45 -23.69
N PRO A 146 -1.19 -17.26 -24.44
CA PRO A 146 -1.55 -18.66 -24.68
C PRO A 146 -1.62 -19.45 -23.37
N ASN A 147 -2.73 -20.16 -23.16
CA ASN A 147 -2.89 -21.08 -22.02
C ASN A 147 -2.03 -22.35 -22.23
N GLY A 148 -0.78 -22.32 -21.78
CA GLY A 148 0.11 -23.47 -21.79
C GLY A 148 -0.14 -24.40 -20.60
N PHE A 149 -0.35 -25.70 -20.85
CA PHE A 149 -0.57 -26.69 -19.78
C PHE A 149 0.55 -26.71 -18.73
N ALA A 150 1.81 -26.57 -19.18
CA ALA A 150 2.97 -26.51 -18.30
C ALA A 150 2.92 -25.35 -17.29
N ASN A 151 2.31 -24.22 -17.66
CA ASN A 151 2.23 -23.03 -16.80
C ASN A 151 1.36 -23.27 -15.56
N TYR A 152 0.41 -24.21 -15.64
CA TYR A 152 -0.46 -24.60 -14.53
C TYR A 152 0.06 -25.82 -13.78
N LEU A 153 0.65 -26.78 -14.50
CA LEU A 153 1.20 -27.99 -13.90
C LEU A 153 2.43 -27.70 -13.04
N MET A 154 3.35 -26.85 -13.50
CA MET A 154 4.61 -26.57 -12.81
C MET A 154 4.39 -25.96 -11.41
N PRO A 155 3.56 -24.92 -11.21
CA PRO A 155 3.24 -24.41 -9.88
C PRO A 155 2.56 -25.44 -8.96
N TRP A 156 1.70 -26.30 -9.51
CA TRP A 156 1.09 -27.36 -8.72
C TRP A 156 2.13 -28.37 -8.23
N LEU A 157 3.05 -28.80 -9.09
CA LEU A 157 4.13 -29.73 -8.76
C LEU A 157 5.23 -29.14 -7.87
N LEU A 158 5.66 -27.90 -8.14
CA LEU A 158 6.85 -27.30 -7.52
C LEU A 158 6.54 -26.41 -6.32
N THR A 159 5.28 -26.02 -6.13
CA THR A 159 4.86 -25.12 -5.04
C THR A 159 3.80 -25.78 -4.16
N LEU A 160 2.65 -26.17 -4.72
CA LEU A 160 1.53 -26.68 -3.92
C LEU A 160 1.79 -28.06 -3.30
N LEU A 161 2.32 -29.02 -4.07
CA LEU A 161 2.61 -30.36 -3.55
C LEU A 161 3.72 -30.36 -2.48
N PRO A 162 4.87 -29.68 -2.65
CA PRO A 162 5.88 -29.58 -1.60
C PRO A 162 5.33 -28.93 -0.34
N ASN A 163 4.57 -27.83 -0.45
CA ASN A 163 3.95 -27.20 0.71
C ASN A 163 2.99 -28.16 1.42
N THR A 164 2.16 -28.90 0.67
CA THR A 164 1.26 -29.92 1.24
C THR A 164 2.03 -31.03 1.97
N PHE A 165 3.18 -31.43 1.44
CA PHE A 165 4.03 -32.43 2.08
C PHE A 165 4.69 -31.87 3.35
N ILE A 166 5.22 -30.65 3.30
CA ILE A 166 5.89 -29.98 4.42
C ILE A 166 4.94 -29.82 5.60
N PHE A 167 3.85 -29.08 5.39
CA PHE A 167 2.88 -28.79 6.45
C PHE A 167 2.08 -30.03 6.82
N GLY A 168 1.77 -30.88 5.84
CA GLY A 168 1.05 -32.11 6.09
C GLY A 168 1.82 -33.07 7.00
N SER A 169 3.14 -33.21 6.81
CA SER A 169 4.00 -34.03 7.68
C SER A 169 4.03 -33.49 9.10
N LEU A 170 4.20 -32.18 9.26
CA LEU A 170 4.21 -31.52 10.55
C LEU A 170 2.89 -31.73 11.31
N PHE A 171 1.76 -31.41 10.68
CA PHE A 171 0.44 -31.50 11.32
C PHE A 171 0.02 -32.94 11.60
N PHE A 172 0.33 -33.86 10.70
CA PHE A 172 0.07 -35.28 10.89
C PHE A 172 0.83 -35.81 12.11
N VAL A 173 2.12 -35.50 12.23
CA VAL A 173 2.95 -35.95 13.37
C VAL A 173 2.49 -35.30 14.68
N LEU A 174 2.19 -34.00 14.68
CA LEU A 174 1.65 -33.32 15.86
C LEU A 174 0.33 -33.95 16.34
N ALA A 175 -0.58 -34.29 15.42
CA ALA A 175 -1.83 -34.98 15.74
C ALA A 175 -1.58 -36.40 16.27
N ALA A 176 -0.70 -37.15 15.60
CA ALA A 176 -0.38 -38.54 15.96
C ALA A 176 0.26 -38.66 17.33
N LEU A 177 1.13 -37.72 17.73
CA LEU A 177 1.81 -37.72 19.02
C LEU A 177 0.95 -37.13 20.14
N SER A 178 0.22 -36.04 19.88
CA SER A 178 -0.60 -35.37 20.90
C SER A 178 -1.98 -36.00 21.11
N ARG A 179 -2.46 -36.78 20.13
CA ARG A 179 -3.82 -37.35 20.07
C ARG A 179 -4.92 -36.28 20.19
N ARG A 180 -4.61 -35.01 19.91
CA ARG A 180 -5.52 -33.86 20.03
C ARG A 180 -5.36 -32.94 18.82
N MET A 181 -6.44 -32.28 18.41
CA MET A 181 -6.40 -31.30 17.32
C MET A 181 -5.81 -29.95 17.75
N LEU A 182 -5.76 -29.65 19.05
CA LEU A 182 -5.32 -28.34 19.54
C LEU A 182 -3.90 -27.97 19.09
N PRO A 183 -2.86 -28.81 19.29
CA PRO A 183 -1.50 -28.47 18.84
C PRO A 183 -1.41 -28.29 17.32
N VAL A 184 -2.25 -28.97 16.56
CA VAL A 184 -2.30 -28.87 15.10
C VAL A 184 -2.82 -27.50 14.66
N TYR A 185 -3.89 -27.01 15.29
CA TYR A 185 -4.41 -25.67 14.99
C TYR A 185 -3.48 -24.56 15.45
N VAL A 186 -2.84 -24.69 16.62
CA VAL A 186 -1.83 -23.73 17.06
C VAL A 186 -0.65 -23.70 16.09
N ALA A 187 -0.16 -24.87 15.66
CA ALA A 187 0.91 -24.93 14.66
C ALA A 187 0.50 -24.33 13.31
N SER A 188 -0.73 -24.55 12.83
CA SER A 188 -1.17 -23.99 11.55
C SER A 188 -1.26 -22.46 11.57
N ILE A 189 -1.70 -21.90 12.69
CA ILE A 189 -1.70 -20.46 12.94
C ILE A 189 -0.26 -19.93 12.97
N VAL A 190 0.64 -20.57 13.73
CA VAL A 190 2.05 -20.15 13.80
C VAL A 190 2.72 -20.17 12.42
N MET A 191 2.47 -21.20 11.60
CA MET A 191 3.01 -21.24 10.24
C MET A 191 2.41 -20.15 9.34
N MET A 192 1.09 -19.88 9.45
CA MET A 192 0.45 -18.77 8.72
C MET A 192 1.05 -17.42 9.11
N ILE A 193 1.37 -17.22 10.39
CA ILE A 193 2.03 -15.99 10.86
C ILE A 193 3.45 -15.89 10.32
N GLY A 194 4.21 -17.01 10.37
CA GLY A 194 5.54 -17.08 9.77
C GLY A 194 5.54 -16.73 8.29
N TYR A 195 4.50 -17.13 7.55
CA TYR A 195 4.30 -16.72 6.15
C TYR A 195 4.15 -15.22 5.98
N ILE A 196 3.31 -14.58 6.80
CA ILE A 196 3.04 -13.14 6.73
C ILE A 196 4.30 -12.35 7.09
N ILE A 197 5.10 -12.87 8.03
CA ILE A 197 6.38 -12.28 8.45
C ILE A 197 7.47 -12.44 7.39
N ALA A 198 7.58 -13.58 6.72
CA ALA A 198 8.75 -13.86 5.88
C ALA A 198 9.07 -12.78 4.82
N PRO A 199 8.08 -12.18 4.12
CA PRO A 199 8.32 -11.06 3.21
C PRO A 199 8.85 -9.78 3.86
N SER A 200 8.52 -9.49 5.12
CA SER A 200 8.99 -8.27 5.82
C SER A 200 10.50 -8.29 6.04
N LEU A 201 11.03 -9.44 6.49
CA LEU A 201 12.49 -9.65 6.59
C LEU A 201 13.20 -9.57 5.24
N ALA A 202 12.50 -9.82 4.14
CA ALA A 202 13.06 -9.78 2.78
C ALA A 202 13.12 -8.37 2.18
N ARG A 203 12.66 -7.32 2.88
CA ARG A 203 12.80 -5.93 2.40
C ARG A 203 14.19 -5.35 2.64
N ASP A 204 14.82 -5.69 3.75
CA ASP A 204 16.20 -5.28 3.99
C ASP A 204 17.11 -5.98 2.98
N LEU A 205 17.90 -5.18 2.26
CA LEU A 205 18.87 -5.62 1.27
C LEU A 205 19.84 -6.67 1.85
N ASP A 206 20.14 -6.57 3.15
CA ASP A 206 21.08 -7.47 3.83
C ASP A 206 20.48 -8.86 4.10
N TYR A 207 19.15 -8.97 4.25
CA TYR A 207 18.48 -10.20 4.71
C TYR A 207 17.64 -10.91 3.63
N LYS A 208 17.56 -10.38 2.39
CA LYS A 208 16.74 -10.95 1.29
C LYS A 208 16.95 -12.46 1.08
N THR A 209 18.22 -12.91 1.05
CA THR A 209 18.54 -14.33 0.84
C THR A 209 18.20 -15.20 2.06
N LEU A 210 18.49 -14.71 3.26
CA LEU A 210 18.17 -15.45 4.49
C LEU A 210 16.66 -15.61 4.66
N ALA A 211 15.90 -14.54 4.41
CA ALA A 211 14.44 -14.57 4.43
C ALA A 211 13.87 -15.57 3.41
N ALA A 212 14.45 -15.60 2.20
CA ALA A 212 14.09 -16.59 1.18
C ALA A 212 14.38 -18.04 1.59
N LEU A 213 15.43 -18.30 2.38
CA LEU A 213 15.76 -19.65 2.87
C LEU A 213 14.91 -20.08 4.07
N ILE A 214 14.59 -19.15 4.98
CA ILE A 214 13.80 -19.41 6.19
C ILE A 214 12.30 -19.59 5.87
N ASP A 215 11.80 -19.05 4.76
CA ASP A 215 10.38 -19.18 4.38
C ASP A 215 9.98 -20.62 4.01
N PRO A 216 9.19 -21.35 4.83
CA PRO A 216 8.78 -22.73 4.52
C PRO A 216 7.79 -22.83 3.37
N PHE A 217 7.13 -21.74 2.98
CA PHE A 217 6.20 -21.70 1.85
C PHE A 217 6.94 -21.52 0.53
N GLY A 218 8.17 -21.01 0.58
CA GLY A 218 9.03 -20.69 -0.56
C GLY A 218 8.50 -19.56 -1.45
N THR A 219 7.52 -18.78 -0.99
CA THR A 219 7.01 -17.61 -1.71
C THR A 219 8.08 -16.54 -1.81
N THR A 220 8.81 -16.30 -0.72
CA THR A 220 9.91 -15.31 -0.66
C THR A 220 11.05 -15.73 -1.59
N ALA A 221 11.35 -17.03 -1.66
CA ALA A 221 12.33 -17.56 -2.61
C ALA A 221 11.88 -17.43 -4.07
N LEU A 222 10.59 -17.64 -4.36
CA LEU A 222 10.01 -17.41 -5.68
C LEU A 222 10.03 -15.93 -6.08
N ILE A 223 9.71 -15.03 -5.16
CA ILE A 223 9.77 -13.57 -5.39
C ILE A 223 11.23 -13.17 -5.65
N ARG A 224 12.17 -13.60 -4.80
CA ARG A 224 13.60 -13.31 -4.94
C ARG A 224 14.17 -13.81 -6.27
N LEU A 225 13.78 -15.01 -6.69
CA LEU A 225 14.20 -15.57 -7.99
C LEU A 225 13.75 -14.70 -9.17
N THR A 226 12.60 -14.03 -9.05
CA THR A 226 11.92 -13.35 -10.17
C THR A 226 11.84 -11.83 -10.02
N GLU A 227 12.49 -11.24 -9.01
CA GLU A 227 12.32 -9.84 -8.60
C GLU A 227 12.70 -8.86 -9.72
N TYR A 228 13.82 -9.10 -10.42
CA TYR A 228 14.35 -8.26 -11.51
C TYR A 228 14.10 -8.84 -12.91
N TRP A 229 13.16 -9.77 -13.05
CA TRP A 229 12.76 -10.24 -14.38
C TRP A 229 12.02 -9.12 -15.14
N PRO A 230 12.44 -8.74 -16.36
CA PRO A 230 11.69 -7.82 -17.20
C PRO A 230 10.36 -8.42 -17.65
N ILE A 231 9.48 -7.58 -18.20
CA ILE A 231 8.13 -7.98 -18.65
C ILE A 231 8.21 -9.16 -19.64
N ALA A 232 9.15 -9.13 -20.59
CA ALA A 232 9.37 -10.21 -21.56
C ALA A 232 9.67 -11.57 -20.90
N GLU A 233 10.59 -11.60 -19.93
CA GLU A 233 10.91 -12.82 -19.16
C GLU A 233 9.72 -13.26 -18.29
N ARG A 234 9.07 -12.33 -17.58
CA ARG A 234 7.92 -12.65 -16.71
C ARG A 234 6.77 -13.32 -17.47
N ASN A 235 6.59 -12.98 -18.74
CA ASN A 235 5.52 -13.48 -19.59
C ASN A 235 5.80 -14.87 -20.18
N THR A 236 7.07 -15.19 -20.45
CA THR A 236 7.43 -16.39 -21.24
C THR A 236 8.30 -17.40 -20.50
N ARG A 237 9.14 -16.96 -19.55
CA ARG A 237 10.09 -17.82 -18.83
C ARG A 237 9.35 -18.70 -17.82
N ALA A 238 9.52 -20.02 -17.95
CA ALA A 238 9.02 -20.98 -16.98
C ALA A 238 9.76 -20.84 -15.65
N VAL A 239 9.04 -20.95 -14.54
CA VAL A 239 9.64 -20.99 -13.20
C VAL A 239 10.05 -22.42 -12.89
N THR A 240 11.35 -22.65 -12.74
CA THR A 240 11.94 -23.97 -12.44
C THR A 240 12.66 -23.95 -11.08
N LEU A 241 13.11 -25.12 -10.61
CA LEU A 241 13.91 -25.23 -9.39
C LEU A 241 15.36 -24.82 -9.66
N GLU A 242 15.66 -23.54 -9.50
CA GLU A 242 17.03 -23.00 -9.63
C GLU A 242 17.38 -22.04 -8.48
N GLY A 243 18.68 -21.84 -8.25
CA GLY A 243 19.22 -20.90 -7.26
C GLY A 243 18.62 -21.07 -5.86
N VAL A 244 18.20 -19.95 -5.25
CA VAL A 244 17.65 -19.91 -3.88
C VAL A 244 16.34 -20.71 -3.77
N TYR A 245 15.55 -20.81 -4.84
CA TYR A 245 14.30 -21.57 -4.82
C TYR A 245 14.54 -23.08 -4.68
N LEU A 246 15.52 -23.63 -5.39
CA LEU A 246 15.91 -25.03 -5.24
C LEU A 246 16.41 -25.32 -3.81
N VAL A 247 17.33 -24.50 -3.31
CA VAL A 247 17.91 -24.68 -1.97
C VAL A 247 16.82 -24.64 -0.89
N ASN A 248 15.88 -23.69 -0.98
CA ASN A 248 14.72 -23.62 -0.09
C ASN A 248 13.90 -24.93 -0.11
N ARG A 249 13.57 -25.44 -1.30
CA ARG A 249 12.77 -26.68 -1.42
C ARG A 249 13.49 -27.89 -0.87
N LEU A 250 14.79 -28.01 -1.07
CA LEU A 250 15.59 -29.10 -0.51
C LEU A 250 15.63 -29.04 1.02
N ILE A 251 15.83 -27.86 1.61
CA ILE A 251 15.86 -27.67 3.07
C ILE A 251 14.52 -28.09 3.69
N TRP A 252 13.40 -27.57 3.20
CA TRP A 252 12.10 -27.78 3.84
C TRP A 252 11.48 -29.15 3.55
N VAL A 253 11.65 -29.69 2.35
CA VAL A 253 11.23 -31.07 2.06
C VAL A 253 12.09 -32.06 2.86
N GLY A 254 13.40 -31.80 2.99
CA GLY A 254 14.29 -32.58 3.85
C GLY A 254 13.87 -32.53 5.32
N PHE A 255 13.57 -31.33 5.84
CA PHE A 255 13.04 -31.14 7.19
C PHE A 255 11.73 -31.92 7.41
N ALA A 256 10.78 -31.83 6.47
CA ALA A 256 9.51 -32.54 6.54
C ALA A 256 9.69 -34.06 6.57
N LEU A 257 10.62 -34.58 5.76
CA LEU A 257 10.96 -35.99 5.75
C LEU A 257 11.53 -36.43 7.12
N VAL A 258 12.44 -35.64 7.70
CA VAL A 258 12.98 -35.89 9.05
C VAL A 258 11.87 -35.88 10.11
N VAL A 259 10.97 -34.90 10.07
CA VAL A 259 9.83 -34.83 11.00
C VAL A 259 8.92 -36.06 10.87
N LEU A 260 8.60 -36.47 9.64
CA LEU A 260 7.79 -37.66 9.39
C LEU A 260 8.47 -38.94 9.88
N LEU A 261 9.78 -39.09 9.67
CA LEU A 261 10.57 -40.24 10.15
C LEU A 261 10.68 -40.26 11.68
N LEU A 262 10.89 -39.12 12.33
CA LEU A 262 10.89 -38.99 13.78
C LEU A 262 9.51 -39.28 14.38
N GLY A 263 8.45 -38.76 13.76
CA GLY A 263 7.06 -39.03 14.12
C GLY A 263 6.74 -40.52 13.98
N TYR A 264 7.16 -41.15 12.88
CA TYR A 264 7.07 -42.60 12.71
C TYR A 264 7.84 -43.33 13.80
N TRP A 265 9.10 -42.98 14.09
CA TRP A 265 9.90 -43.64 15.13
C TRP A 265 9.23 -43.54 16.51
N ARG A 266 8.76 -42.35 16.88
CA ARG A 266 8.15 -42.07 18.20
C ARG A 266 6.72 -42.59 18.35
N PHE A 267 5.99 -42.81 17.26
CA PHE A 267 4.63 -43.35 17.29
C PHE A 267 4.64 -44.81 17.77
N HIS A 268 3.80 -45.16 18.74
CA HIS A 268 3.69 -46.54 19.23
C HIS A 268 2.24 -47.00 19.07
N THR A 269 2.04 -48.20 18.50
CA THR A 269 0.74 -48.88 18.37
C THR A 269 0.32 -49.58 19.67
N THR A 270 1.12 -49.46 20.73
CA THR A 270 0.72 -49.92 22.05
C THR A 270 -0.41 -49.04 22.54
N GLY A 271 -1.60 -49.63 22.63
CA GLY A 271 -2.61 -49.13 23.54
C GLY A 271 -2.01 -49.20 24.94
N ASN A 272 -1.37 -48.13 25.40
CA ASN A 272 -1.41 -47.86 26.82
C ASN A 272 -2.90 -47.78 27.12
N LEU A 273 -3.45 -48.86 27.67
CA LEU A 273 -4.45 -48.73 28.70
C LEU A 273 -3.94 -47.58 29.55
N ASP A 274 -4.64 -46.45 29.54
CA ASP A 274 -4.42 -45.41 30.53
C ASP A 274 -4.80 -46.02 31.88
N GLY A 275 -3.91 -46.87 32.40
CA GLY A 275 -3.82 -47.37 33.76
C GLY A 275 -3.33 -46.26 34.70
N ARG A 276 -3.62 -45.00 34.37
CA ARG A 276 -3.90 -43.95 35.34
C ARG A 276 -5.40 -43.67 35.33
N SER A 277 -6.19 -44.75 35.43
CA SER A 277 -7.32 -44.71 36.34
C SER A 277 -6.79 -44.12 37.65
N LYS A 278 -7.19 -42.87 37.93
CA LYS A 278 -7.25 -42.40 39.31
C LYS A 278 -8.11 -43.43 40.03
N LYS A 279 -7.49 -44.40 40.71
CA LYS A 279 -8.08 -45.14 41.83
C LYS A 279 -8.57 -44.06 42.80
N GLY A 280 -9.85 -43.71 42.67
CA GLY A 280 -10.44 -42.55 43.35
C GLY A 280 -11.57 -41.89 42.56
N ALA A 281 -11.56 -41.87 41.23
CA ALA A 281 -12.60 -41.16 40.47
C ALA A 281 -13.93 -41.93 40.37
N GLY A 282 -13.89 -43.27 40.31
CA GLY A 282 -15.10 -44.10 40.36
C GLY A 282 -15.74 -44.13 41.75
N GLN A 283 -14.92 -44.13 42.81
CA GLN A 283 -15.39 -44.04 44.20
C GLN A 283 -15.90 -42.63 44.51
N GLN A 284 -15.20 -41.56 44.09
CA GLN A 284 -15.71 -40.18 44.22
C GLN A 284 -16.96 -39.93 43.40
N LEU A 285 -17.11 -40.49 42.20
CA LEU A 285 -18.34 -40.34 41.43
C LEU A 285 -19.49 -41.13 42.08
N ALA A 286 -19.23 -42.32 42.62
CA ALA A 286 -20.23 -43.08 43.38
C ALA A 286 -20.61 -42.40 44.72
N ASP A 287 -19.64 -41.83 45.44
CA ASP A 287 -19.87 -41.09 46.69
C ASP A 287 -20.53 -39.71 46.45
N THR A 288 -20.21 -39.06 45.32
CA THR A 288 -20.84 -37.79 44.89
C THR A 288 -22.25 -38.02 44.33
N LEU A 289 -22.48 -39.14 43.63
CA LEU A 289 -23.82 -39.54 43.15
C LEU A 289 -24.70 -40.10 44.27
N ALA A 290 -24.13 -40.76 45.29
CA ALA A 290 -24.85 -41.20 46.49
C ALA A 290 -25.21 -40.02 47.42
N GLY A 291 -24.43 -38.94 47.41
CA GLY A 291 -24.70 -37.71 48.16
C GLY A 291 -25.54 -36.64 47.42
N LEU A 292 -25.85 -36.84 46.15
CA LEU A 292 -26.65 -35.93 45.32
C LEU A 292 -27.94 -36.62 44.85
N ALA A 293 -28.80 -36.99 45.81
CA ALA A 293 -30.22 -36.94 45.51
C ALA A 293 -30.56 -35.44 45.27
N PRO A 294 -31.05 -35.04 44.08
CA PRO A 294 -31.45 -33.66 43.89
C PRO A 294 -32.61 -33.39 44.84
N GLN A 295 -32.37 -32.62 45.90
CA GLN A 295 -33.46 -31.92 46.57
C GLN A 295 -33.96 -30.89 45.56
N LEU A 296 -35.04 -31.23 44.87
CA LEU A 296 -35.85 -30.28 44.13
C LEU A 296 -36.12 -29.10 45.07
N SER A 297 -35.67 -27.89 44.69
CA SER A 297 -36.06 -26.70 45.43
C SER A 297 -37.58 -26.65 45.51
N HIS A 298 -38.16 -26.16 46.60
CA HIS A 298 -39.62 -26.04 46.76
C HIS A 298 -40.32 -25.33 45.58
N SER A 299 -39.58 -24.54 44.81
CA SER A 299 -40.01 -23.90 43.56
C SER A 299 -40.17 -24.83 42.35
N ALA A 300 -39.79 -26.11 42.43
CA ALA A 300 -40.01 -27.11 41.39
C ALA A 300 -41.25 -27.99 41.64
N VAL A 301 -41.96 -27.79 42.75
CA VAL A 301 -43.17 -28.56 43.12
C VAL A 301 -44.45 -27.81 42.74
N ASP A 302 -44.40 -26.49 42.55
CA ASP A 302 -45.56 -25.71 42.11
C ASP A 302 -45.36 -25.11 40.71
N THR A 303 -45.91 -25.79 39.71
CA THR A 303 -45.91 -25.36 38.29
C THR A 303 -47.06 -24.41 37.97
N ARG A 304 -47.80 -23.92 38.99
CA ARG A 304 -48.95 -23.02 38.80
C ARG A 304 -48.61 -21.53 38.89
N GLU A 305 -47.46 -21.16 39.43
CA GLU A 305 -47.00 -19.77 39.37
C GLU A 305 -46.44 -19.47 37.98
N ALA A 306 -47.10 -18.55 37.26
CA ALA A 306 -46.53 -17.97 36.06
C ALA A 306 -45.19 -17.33 36.45
N PRO A 307 -44.07 -17.63 35.76
CA PRO A 307 -42.77 -17.07 36.09
C PRO A 307 -42.85 -15.54 36.05
N ASP A 308 -42.76 -14.91 37.22
CA ASP A 308 -42.83 -13.46 37.39
C ASP A 308 -41.50 -12.82 36.94
N PHE A 309 -41.46 -12.43 35.66
CA PHE A 309 -40.38 -11.64 35.08
C PHE A 309 -40.53 -10.13 35.34
N GLU A 310 -41.64 -9.66 35.92
CA GLU A 310 -41.76 -8.25 36.36
C GLU A 310 -40.89 -8.00 37.59
N ARG A 311 -40.79 -8.97 38.52
CA ARG A 311 -39.88 -8.88 39.68
C ARG A 311 -38.40 -9.14 39.37
N ARG A 312 -38.07 -9.75 38.22
CA ARG A 312 -36.68 -10.06 37.81
C ARG A 312 -36.27 -9.21 36.60
N SER A 313 -35.53 -8.13 36.84
CA SER A 313 -35.05 -7.19 35.80
C SER A 313 -34.51 -7.90 34.54
N LEU A 314 -35.23 -7.77 33.42
CA LEU A 314 -34.82 -8.31 32.11
C LEU A 314 -33.47 -7.74 31.65
N ALA A 315 -33.14 -6.52 32.05
CA ALA A 315 -31.83 -5.91 31.79
C ALA A 315 -30.70 -6.66 32.53
N LEU A 316 -30.95 -7.09 33.77
CA LEU A 316 -29.98 -7.88 34.54
C LEU A 316 -29.82 -9.30 33.96
N LEU A 317 -30.91 -9.90 33.48
CA LEU A 317 -30.86 -11.18 32.75
C LEU A 317 -30.10 -11.04 31.42
N LEU A 318 -30.29 -9.93 30.70
CA LEU A 318 -29.53 -9.64 29.48
C LEU A 318 -28.03 -9.49 29.81
N GLY A 319 -27.67 -8.69 30.81
CA GLY A 319 -26.29 -8.51 31.24
C GLY A 319 -25.63 -9.83 31.64
N LYS A 320 -26.34 -10.69 32.39
CA LYS A 320 -25.88 -12.05 32.71
C LYS A 320 -25.74 -12.93 31.46
N SER A 321 -26.67 -12.85 30.51
CA SER A 321 -26.60 -13.59 29.25
C SER A 321 -25.40 -13.15 28.40
N VAL A 322 -25.17 -11.84 28.26
CA VAL A 322 -24.01 -11.28 27.55
C VAL A 322 -22.72 -11.74 28.21
N LEU A 323 -22.59 -11.57 29.52
CA LEU A 323 -21.40 -11.97 30.25
C LEU A 323 -21.16 -13.48 30.17
N TYR A 324 -22.21 -14.30 30.26
CA TYR A 324 -22.10 -15.74 30.09
C TYR A 324 -21.60 -16.12 28.69
N ASN A 325 -22.22 -15.60 27.64
CA ASN A 325 -21.83 -15.87 26.25
C ASN A 325 -20.40 -15.40 25.95
N LEU A 326 -20.05 -14.20 26.44
CA LEU A 326 -18.72 -13.63 26.30
C LEU A 326 -17.68 -14.48 27.06
N ARG A 327 -17.95 -14.81 28.33
CA ARG A 327 -17.06 -15.64 29.14
C ARG A 327 -16.83 -17.01 28.53
N GLU A 328 -17.88 -17.64 28.01
CA GLU A 328 -17.77 -18.95 27.36
C GLU A 328 -16.94 -18.87 26.08
N SER A 329 -17.16 -17.83 25.27
CA SER A 329 -16.39 -17.60 24.05
C SER A 329 -14.93 -17.30 24.35
N CYS A 330 -14.63 -16.52 25.38
CA CYS A 330 -13.27 -16.23 25.81
C CYS A 330 -12.55 -17.42 26.44
N ARG A 331 -13.29 -18.34 27.09
CA ARG A 331 -12.77 -19.62 27.60
C ARG A 331 -12.55 -20.65 26.50
N ASN A 332 -13.18 -20.45 25.34
CA ASN A 332 -12.93 -21.29 24.20
C ASN A 332 -11.45 -21.16 23.78
N VAL A 333 -10.79 -22.30 23.64
CA VAL A 333 -9.38 -22.36 23.24
C VAL A 333 -9.16 -21.72 21.86
N TYR A 334 -10.16 -21.74 20.98
CA TYR A 334 -10.10 -21.06 19.69
C TYR A 334 -9.96 -19.55 19.85
N PHE A 335 -10.62 -18.93 20.85
CA PHE A 335 -10.48 -17.50 21.09
C PHE A 335 -9.06 -17.14 21.54
N LEU A 336 -8.50 -17.89 22.49
CA LEU A 336 -7.12 -17.63 22.94
C LEU A 336 -6.12 -17.79 21.80
N ALA A 337 -6.26 -18.84 20.99
CA ALA A 337 -5.40 -19.06 19.82
C ALA A 337 -5.51 -17.92 18.80
N LEU A 338 -6.73 -17.45 18.52
CA LEU A 338 -6.97 -16.33 17.63
C LEU A 338 -6.42 -15.02 18.22
N ALA A 339 -6.69 -14.71 19.48
CA ALA A 339 -6.17 -13.51 20.16
C ALA A 339 -4.63 -13.44 20.10
N ILE A 340 -3.96 -14.56 20.44
CA ILE A 340 -2.50 -14.67 20.30
C ILE A 340 -2.08 -14.46 18.84
N ALA A 341 -2.81 -15.05 17.88
CA ALA A 341 -2.52 -14.85 16.47
C ALA A 341 -2.62 -13.37 16.06
N GLY A 342 -3.70 -12.68 16.45
CA GLY A 342 -3.89 -11.26 16.17
C GLY A 342 -2.79 -10.39 16.77
N ALA A 343 -2.38 -10.66 18.02
CA ALA A 343 -1.28 -9.96 18.67
C ALA A 343 0.06 -10.20 17.97
N LEU A 344 0.35 -11.46 17.61
CA LEU A 344 1.57 -11.82 16.89
C LEU A 344 1.60 -11.22 15.48
N ILE A 345 0.48 -11.20 14.75
CA ILE A 345 0.40 -10.58 13.43
C ILE A 345 0.61 -9.06 13.52
N LEU A 346 0.10 -8.38 14.55
CA LEU A 346 0.40 -6.96 14.77
C LEU A 346 1.88 -6.72 15.06
N ALA A 347 2.45 -7.50 15.99
CA ALA A 347 3.87 -7.40 16.34
C ALA A 347 4.77 -7.65 15.11
N ALA A 348 4.44 -8.69 14.34
CA ALA A 348 5.07 -9.04 13.07
C ALA A 348 5.01 -7.89 12.05
N SER A 349 3.81 -7.36 11.80
CA SER A 349 3.58 -6.31 10.81
C SER A 349 4.22 -4.98 11.24
N SER A 350 4.45 -4.79 12.54
CA SER A 350 5.16 -3.61 13.05
C SER A 350 6.64 -3.57 12.70
N LEU A 351 7.26 -4.70 12.33
CA LEU A 351 8.66 -4.73 11.88
C LEU A 351 8.86 -3.86 10.62
N ASP A 352 7.84 -3.78 9.77
CA ASP A 352 7.83 -3.00 8.52
C ASP A 352 7.36 -1.55 8.67
N LEU A 353 7.08 -1.10 9.90
CA LEU A 353 6.47 0.21 10.13
C LEU A 353 7.44 1.35 9.81
N GLY A 354 7.26 1.97 8.62
CA GLY A 354 7.79 3.28 8.26
C GLY A 354 9.27 3.36 7.87
N SER A 355 9.82 2.41 7.10
CA SER A 355 11.21 2.50 6.64
C SER A 355 11.35 3.20 5.27
N ILE A 356 12.26 4.18 5.18
CA ILE A 356 12.63 4.91 3.96
C ILE A 356 14.15 4.86 3.81
N TYR A 357 14.65 4.35 2.67
CA TYR A 357 16.09 4.11 2.42
C TYR A 357 16.81 3.31 3.54
N GLY A 358 16.09 2.40 4.20
CA GLY A 358 16.61 1.63 5.33
C GLY A 358 16.61 2.35 6.68
N THR A 359 16.25 3.63 6.72
CA THR A 359 16.08 4.42 7.94
C THR A 359 14.64 4.28 8.42
N ASN A 360 14.44 3.97 9.70
CA ASN A 360 13.11 3.83 10.29
C ASN A 360 12.50 5.19 10.64
N THR A 361 11.18 5.29 10.75
CA THR A 361 10.50 6.44 11.36
C THR A 361 10.12 6.16 12.82
N TYR A 362 9.85 7.24 13.57
CA TYR A 362 9.21 7.13 14.87
C TYR A 362 7.81 6.51 14.72
N PRO A 363 7.44 5.52 15.57
CA PRO A 363 6.14 4.85 15.50
C PRO A 363 5.05 5.71 16.16
N VAL A 364 4.79 6.89 15.61
CA VAL A 364 3.74 7.81 16.07
C VAL A 364 2.36 7.13 16.06
N THR A 365 1.46 7.55 16.94
CA THR A 365 0.21 6.82 17.24
C THR A 365 -0.65 6.54 16.01
N TYR A 366 -0.77 7.50 15.08
CA TYR A 366 -1.57 7.30 13.88
C TYR A 366 -1.06 6.15 13.00
N MET A 367 0.26 5.95 12.90
CA MET A 367 0.85 4.86 12.11
C MET A 367 0.49 3.50 12.71
N VAL A 368 0.47 3.41 14.04
CA VAL A 368 0.08 2.20 14.75
C VAL A 368 -1.42 1.94 14.63
N LEU A 369 -2.24 2.99 14.63
CA LEU A 369 -3.69 2.86 14.40
C LEU A 369 -4.02 2.43 12.97
N GLU A 370 -3.28 2.90 11.98
CA GLU A 370 -3.40 2.44 10.59
C GLU A 370 -2.94 1.00 10.45
N LEU A 371 -1.82 0.64 11.07
CA LEU A 371 -1.38 -0.75 11.17
C LEU A 371 -2.47 -1.65 11.77
N ILE A 372 -3.09 -1.22 12.88
CA ILE A 372 -4.19 -1.94 13.50
C ILE A 372 -5.37 -2.04 12.54
N ARG A 373 -5.81 -0.94 11.93
CA ARG A 373 -6.92 -0.95 10.96
C ARG A 373 -6.68 -1.94 9.83
N ASP A 374 -5.53 -1.85 9.17
CA ASP A 374 -5.22 -2.64 7.96
C ASP A 374 -5.11 -4.14 8.28
N VAL A 375 -4.46 -4.48 9.40
CA VAL A 375 -4.32 -5.87 9.85
C VAL A 375 -5.65 -6.42 10.38
N PHE A 376 -6.39 -5.64 11.18
CA PHE A 376 -7.58 -6.13 11.88
C PHE A 376 -8.83 -6.14 11.01
N GLN A 377 -8.91 -5.42 9.89
CA GLN A 377 -10.11 -5.39 9.07
C GLN A 377 -10.51 -6.81 8.58
N LEU A 378 -9.58 -7.53 7.93
CA LEU A 378 -9.84 -8.90 7.47
C LEU A 378 -9.93 -9.88 8.64
N TYR A 379 -9.07 -9.72 9.65
CA TYR A 379 -9.04 -10.58 10.82
C TYR A 379 -10.38 -10.52 11.60
N MET A 380 -10.92 -9.33 11.86
CA MET A 380 -12.21 -9.13 12.50
C MET A 380 -13.34 -9.71 11.67
N LEU A 381 -13.29 -9.62 10.34
CA LEU A 381 -14.28 -10.24 9.47
C LEU A 381 -14.34 -11.76 9.62
N VAL A 382 -13.18 -12.42 9.62
CA VAL A 382 -13.09 -13.87 9.81
C VAL A 382 -13.56 -14.27 11.22
N VAL A 383 -13.03 -13.62 12.25
CA VAL A 383 -13.39 -13.90 13.66
C VAL A 383 -14.89 -13.71 13.89
N THR A 384 -15.44 -12.58 13.42
CA THR A 384 -16.87 -12.26 13.58
C THR A 384 -17.75 -13.29 12.89
N THR A 385 -17.40 -13.66 11.65
CA THR A 385 -18.15 -14.67 10.89
C THR A 385 -18.13 -16.02 11.61
N LEU A 386 -16.97 -16.47 12.07
CA LEU A 386 -16.80 -17.75 12.77
C LEU A 386 -17.59 -17.79 14.09
N PHE A 387 -17.36 -16.82 14.99
CA PHE A 387 -18.00 -16.76 16.30
C PHE A 387 -19.49 -16.46 16.23
N ALA A 388 -19.97 -15.73 15.21
CA ALA A 388 -21.41 -15.61 14.98
C ALA A 388 -22.06 -16.98 14.75
N GLY A 389 -21.46 -17.82 13.90
CA GLY A 389 -21.95 -19.17 13.67
C GLY A 389 -21.81 -20.07 14.90
N GLU A 390 -20.68 -20.02 15.60
CA GLU A 390 -20.50 -20.79 16.84
C GLU A 390 -21.57 -20.40 17.87
N MET A 391 -21.71 -19.10 18.19
CA MET A 391 -22.66 -18.62 19.19
C MET A 391 -24.11 -18.94 18.82
N VAL A 392 -24.52 -18.83 17.55
CA VAL A 392 -25.90 -19.12 17.14
C VAL A 392 -26.21 -20.61 17.23
N TRP A 393 -25.25 -21.50 16.91
CA TRP A 393 -25.47 -22.94 16.80
C TRP A 393 -25.04 -23.77 18.01
N ARG A 394 -24.28 -23.19 18.95
CA ARG A 394 -23.71 -23.90 20.11
C ARG A 394 -24.71 -24.76 20.87
N GLU A 395 -25.90 -24.24 21.16
CA GLU A 395 -26.91 -24.97 21.93
C GLU A 395 -27.47 -26.18 21.16
N ARG A 396 -27.51 -26.12 19.83
CA ARG A 396 -27.95 -27.24 18.98
C ARG A 396 -26.87 -28.32 18.91
N GLU A 397 -25.61 -27.92 18.82
CA GLU A 397 -24.47 -28.84 18.81
C GLU A 397 -24.31 -29.56 20.16
N ALA A 398 -24.55 -28.86 21.26
CA ALA A 398 -24.61 -29.44 22.60
C ALA A 398 -25.89 -30.26 22.88
N ARG A 399 -26.84 -30.35 21.92
CA ARG A 399 -28.15 -31.00 22.07
C ARG A 399 -29.01 -30.44 23.22
N MET A 400 -28.80 -29.17 23.59
CA MET A 400 -29.52 -28.47 24.68
C MET A 400 -30.58 -27.48 24.16
N ALA A 401 -30.67 -27.26 22.85
CA ALA A 401 -31.56 -26.26 22.26
C ALA A 401 -33.03 -26.41 22.69
N GLN A 402 -33.56 -27.64 22.73
CA GLN A 402 -34.95 -27.89 23.13
C GLN A 402 -35.23 -27.51 24.59
N MET A 403 -34.26 -27.75 25.49
CA MET A 403 -34.36 -27.37 26.90
C MET A 403 -34.36 -25.84 27.07
N LEU A 404 -33.53 -25.14 26.30
CA LEU A 404 -33.45 -23.68 26.32
C LEU A 404 -34.65 -23.00 25.65
N ASP A 405 -35.22 -23.62 24.62
CA ASP A 405 -36.42 -23.14 23.92
C ASP A 405 -37.69 -23.28 24.78
N ALA A 406 -37.71 -24.25 25.70
CA ALA A 406 -38.79 -24.44 26.67
C ALA A 406 -38.74 -23.43 27.83
N MET A 407 -37.65 -22.67 27.99
CA MET A 407 -37.55 -21.67 29.04
C MET A 407 -38.50 -20.50 28.77
N PRO A 408 -39.15 -19.93 29.79
CA PRO A 408 -40.08 -18.81 29.64
C PRO A 408 -39.36 -17.46 29.41
N ALA A 409 -38.16 -17.47 28.82
CA ALA A 409 -37.41 -16.27 28.47
C ALA A 409 -37.91 -15.68 27.13
N PRO A 410 -37.95 -14.35 26.96
CA PRO A 410 -38.39 -13.77 25.69
C PRO A 410 -37.37 -14.00 24.57
N THR A 411 -37.84 -14.19 23.33
CA THR A 411 -37.01 -14.59 22.16
C THR A 411 -35.92 -13.58 21.79
N TRP A 412 -36.12 -12.29 22.10
CA TRP A 412 -35.13 -11.26 21.82
C TRP A 412 -33.89 -11.36 22.72
N LEU A 413 -34.05 -11.89 23.94
CA LEU A 413 -33.01 -11.93 24.96
C LEU A 413 -31.77 -12.74 24.52
N PRO A 414 -31.89 -14.01 24.06
CA PRO A 414 -30.74 -14.77 23.60
C PRO A 414 -30.11 -14.18 22.33
N LEU A 415 -30.93 -13.61 21.42
CA LEU A 415 -30.44 -13.01 20.18
C LEU A 415 -29.59 -11.75 20.46
N VAL A 416 -30.14 -10.81 21.23
CA VAL A 416 -29.41 -9.58 21.63
C VAL A 416 -28.24 -9.92 22.55
N GLY A 417 -28.41 -10.88 23.47
CA GLY A 417 -27.36 -11.35 24.35
C GLY A 417 -26.14 -11.92 23.60
N LYS A 418 -26.38 -12.76 22.58
CA LYS A 418 -25.31 -13.29 21.70
C LYS A 418 -24.67 -12.21 20.84
N THR A 419 -25.47 -11.29 20.31
CA THR A 419 -24.96 -10.20 19.45
C THR A 419 -24.08 -9.24 20.24
N LEU A 420 -24.53 -8.79 21.41
CA LEU A 420 -23.74 -7.94 22.31
C LEU A 420 -22.52 -8.68 22.86
N ALA A 421 -22.61 -10.00 23.10
CA ALA A 421 -21.43 -10.79 23.46
C ALA A 421 -20.41 -10.85 22.31
N LEU A 422 -20.85 -10.97 21.06
CA LEU A 422 -19.97 -10.91 19.89
C LEU A 422 -19.31 -9.54 19.73
N ILE A 423 -20.06 -8.45 19.94
CA ILE A 423 -19.52 -7.08 19.95
C ILE A 423 -18.53 -6.90 21.12
N GLY A 424 -18.84 -7.45 22.30
CA GLY A 424 -17.93 -7.48 23.44
C GLY A 424 -16.64 -8.25 23.14
N LEU A 425 -16.74 -9.35 22.38
CA LEU A 425 -15.58 -10.12 21.91
C LEU A 425 -14.68 -9.27 20.99
N GLN A 426 -15.28 -8.54 20.04
CA GLN A 426 -14.57 -7.60 19.16
C GLN A 426 -13.92 -6.49 19.97
N ALA A 427 -14.63 -5.91 20.95
CA ALA A 427 -14.09 -4.87 21.82
C ALA A 427 -12.89 -5.37 22.64
N LEU A 428 -12.93 -6.60 23.17
CA LEU A 428 -11.77 -7.21 23.85
C LEU A 428 -10.56 -7.37 22.93
N LEU A 429 -10.78 -7.79 21.68
CA LEU A 429 -9.71 -7.89 20.69
C LEU A 429 -9.14 -6.51 20.32
N LEU A 430 -9.96 -5.45 20.31
CA LEU A 430 -9.48 -4.08 20.12
C LEU A 430 -8.73 -3.53 21.34
N VAL A 431 -9.15 -3.86 22.57
CA VAL A 431 -8.36 -3.56 23.78
C VAL A 431 -7.00 -4.26 23.69
N MET A 432 -6.97 -5.53 23.29
CA MET A 432 -5.72 -6.24 23.06
C MET A 432 -4.87 -5.55 21.99
N ALA A 433 -5.45 -5.15 20.85
CA ALA A 433 -4.74 -4.43 19.79
C ALA A 433 -4.18 -3.08 20.28
N MET A 434 -4.95 -2.35 21.10
CA MET A 434 -4.51 -1.10 21.73
C MET A 434 -3.29 -1.33 22.62
N LEU A 435 -3.35 -2.34 23.50
CA LEU A 435 -2.24 -2.68 24.40
C LEU A 435 -1.01 -3.14 23.61
N VAL A 436 -1.18 -4.01 22.62
CA VAL A 436 -0.09 -4.47 21.74
C VAL A 436 0.50 -3.30 20.95
N GLY A 437 -0.33 -2.39 20.42
CA GLY A 437 0.11 -1.18 19.73
C GLY A 437 0.96 -0.27 20.62
N MET A 438 0.50 0.00 21.85
CA MET A 438 1.28 0.77 22.84
C MET A 438 2.59 0.06 23.22
N LEU A 439 2.57 -1.27 23.39
CA LEU A 439 3.77 -2.04 23.65
C LEU A 439 4.76 -1.98 22.48
N ILE A 440 4.28 -2.04 21.23
CA ILE A 440 5.11 -1.87 20.02
C ILE A 440 5.80 -0.50 20.05
N GLN A 441 5.07 0.58 20.37
CA GLN A 441 5.67 1.92 20.50
C GLN A 441 6.76 1.94 21.56
N LEU A 442 6.49 1.39 22.75
CA LEU A 442 7.46 1.32 23.85
C LEU A 442 8.70 0.48 23.51
N PHE A 443 8.53 -0.70 22.90
CA PHE A 443 9.66 -1.54 22.46
C PHE A 443 10.48 -0.88 21.35
N LYS A 444 9.84 -0.06 20.51
CA LYS A 444 10.53 0.80 19.55
C LYS A 444 11.06 2.09 20.17
N GLY A 445 11.02 2.29 21.48
CA GLY A 445 11.61 3.44 22.17
C GLY A 445 10.81 4.74 22.03
N TRP A 446 9.53 4.66 21.69
CA TRP A 446 8.61 5.81 21.67
C TRP A 446 7.75 5.85 22.93
N PHE A 447 7.83 6.96 23.67
CA PHE A 447 7.12 7.14 24.94
C PHE A 447 5.95 8.14 24.85
N GLY A 448 5.78 8.84 23.72
CA GLY A 448 4.65 9.75 23.47
C GLY A 448 3.36 9.00 23.15
N LEU A 449 2.86 8.19 24.08
CA LEU A 449 1.62 7.44 23.90
C LEU A 449 0.41 8.37 24.00
N GLU A 450 -0.57 8.18 23.13
CA GLU A 450 -1.83 8.95 23.13
C GLU A 450 -3.04 8.03 23.36
N PRO A 451 -3.30 7.56 24.60
CA PRO A 451 -4.41 6.65 24.89
C PRO A 451 -5.79 7.19 24.48
N GLY A 452 -5.98 8.52 24.55
CA GLY A 452 -7.20 9.16 24.10
C GLY A 452 -7.44 8.97 22.60
N LEU A 453 -6.41 9.14 21.77
CA LEU A 453 -6.50 8.94 20.33
C LEU A 453 -6.77 7.45 19.99
N TYR A 454 -6.12 6.53 20.69
CA TYR A 454 -6.44 5.10 20.60
C TYR A 454 -7.90 4.82 20.93
N PHE A 455 -8.40 5.40 22.02
CA PHE A 455 -9.77 5.17 22.46
C PHE A 455 -10.79 5.68 21.42
N THR A 456 -10.61 6.91 20.94
CA THR A 456 -11.48 7.49 19.92
C THR A 456 -11.45 6.66 18.64
N TYR A 457 -10.27 6.39 18.08
CA TYR A 457 -10.18 5.67 16.81
C TYR A 457 -10.70 4.22 16.91
N LEU A 458 -10.29 3.46 17.92
CA LEU A 458 -10.65 2.05 18.01
C LEU A 458 -12.12 1.85 18.42
N PHE A 459 -12.65 2.65 19.36
CA PHE A 459 -13.97 2.39 19.94
C PHE A 459 -15.09 3.25 19.38
N THR A 460 -14.80 4.40 18.76
CA THR A 460 -15.84 5.24 18.11
C THR A 460 -15.79 5.16 16.58
N VAL A 461 -14.68 4.72 15.98
CA VAL A 461 -14.59 4.50 14.53
C VAL A 461 -14.66 3.01 14.19
N LEU A 462 -13.70 2.20 14.66
CA LEU A 462 -13.61 0.80 14.22
C LEU A 462 -14.67 -0.11 14.87
N LEU A 463 -14.90 0.00 16.18
CA LEU A 463 -15.85 -0.87 16.88
C LEU A 463 -17.28 -0.77 16.32
N PRO A 464 -17.85 0.42 16.02
CA PRO A 464 -19.16 0.50 15.38
C PRO A 464 -19.20 -0.19 14.01
N GLN A 465 -18.16 -0.06 13.20
CA GLN A 465 -18.06 -0.76 11.92
C GLN A 465 -18.05 -2.29 12.11
N TYR A 466 -17.29 -2.81 13.09
CA TYR A 466 -17.30 -4.23 13.41
C TYR A 466 -18.62 -4.69 14.06
N ALA A 467 -19.31 -3.82 14.79
CA ALA A 467 -20.62 -4.13 15.35
C ALA A 467 -21.69 -4.31 14.26
N LEU A 468 -21.66 -3.48 13.21
CA LEU A 468 -22.50 -3.66 12.01
C LEU A 468 -22.23 -5.03 11.37
N LEU A 469 -20.95 -5.41 11.28
CA LEU A 469 -20.53 -6.73 10.80
C LEU A 469 -21.09 -7.88 11.65
N ALA A 470 -21.05 -7.74 12.98
CA ALA A 470 -21.58 -8.72 13.92
C ALA A 470 -23.08 -8.90 13.75
N VAL A 471 -23.82 -7.79 13.61
CA VAL A 471 -25.26 -7.80 13.37
C VAL A 471 -25.58 -8.51 12.05
N ALA A 472 -24.90 -8.17 10.96
CA ALA A 472 -25.10 -8.82 9.67
C ALA A 472 -24.78 -10.32 9.74
N ALA A 473 -23.67 -10.70 10.39
CA ALA A 473 -23.27 -12.09 10.55
C ALA A 473 -24.31 -12.91 11.32
N VAL A 474 -24.79 -12.40 12.46
CA VAL A 474 -25.84 -13.05 13.25
C VAL A 474 -27.16 -13.12 12.48
N ALA A 475 -27.56 -12.04 11.81
CA ALA A 475 -28.80 -12.01 11.04
C ALA A 475 -28.79 -13.05 9.91
N VAL A 476 -27.71 -13.16 9.14
CA VAL A 476 -27.57 -14.17 8.07
C VAL A 476 -27.59 -15.59 8.64
N GLN A 477 -26.88 -15.85 9.75
CA GLN A 477 -26.90 -17.16 10.42
C GLN A 477 -28.32 -17.58 10.82
N VAL A 478 -29.12 -16.64 11.33
CA VAL A 478 -30.50 -16.88 11.73
C VAL A 478 -31.42 -17.07 10.53
N ILE A 479 -31.34 -16.20 9.52
CA ILE A 479 -32.23 -16.22 8.35
C ILE A 479 -32.03 -17.52 7.56
N VAL A 480 -30.78 -17.84 7.22
CA VAL A 480 -30.43 -19.00 6.39
C VAL A 480 -30.68 -20.32 7.14
N ASN A 481 -30.52 -20.33 8.46
CA ASN A 481 -30.73 -21.51 9.31
C ASN A 481 -29.94 -22.75 8.83
N ASN A 482 -28.76 -22.52 8.25
CA ASN A 482 -27.76 -23.56 7.99
C ASN A 482 -26.37 -22.94 8.20
N ARG A 483 -25.61 -23.47 9.17
CA ARG A 483 -24.32 -22.94 9.61
C ARG A 483 -23.34 -22.74 8.44
N TYR A 484 -23.15 -23.77 7.63
CA TYR A 484 -22.16 -23.76 6.54
C TYR A 484 -22.62 -22.90 5.37
N LEU A 485 -23.92 -22.94 5.02
CA LEU A 485 -24.46 -22.08 3.96
C LEU A 485 -24.43 -20.61 4.38
N ALA A 486 -24.67 -20.30 5.65
CA ALA A 486 -24.57 -18.94 6.18
C ALA A 486 -23.13 -18.41 6.14
N TYR A 487 -22.13 -19.24 6.48
CA TYR A 487 -20.72 -18.88 6.27
C TYR A 487 -20.42 -18.58 4.80
N PHE A 488 -20.88 -19.44 3.89
CA PHE A 488 -20.71 -19.23 2.45
C PHE A 488 -21.37 -17.93 1.96
N ILE A 489 -22.60 -17.66 2.37
CA ILE A 489 -23.33 -16.43 1.99
C ILE A 489 -22.64 -15.18 2.52
N LEU A 490 -22.16 -15.19 3.77
CA LEU A 490 -21.42 -14.05 4.33
C LEU A 490 -20.15 -13.77 3.52
N ILE A 491 -19.36 -14.80 3.23
CA ILE A 491 -18.16 -14.67 2.39
C ILE A 491 -18.53 -14.14 0.99
N ALA A 492 -19.58 -14.67 0.37
CA ALA A 492 -20.05 -14.23 -0.94
C ALA A 492 -20.50 -12.76 -0.92
N LEU A 493 -21.25 -12.32 0.10
CA LEU A 493 -21.67 -10.93 0.26
C LEU A 493 -20.48 -9.99 0.40
N TYR A 494 -19.47 -10.36 1.21
CA TYR A 494 -18.25 -9.56 1.34
C TYR A 494 -17.48 -9.47 0.03
N LEU A 495 -17.41 -10.56 -0.75
CA LEU A 495 -16.80 -10.55 -2.07
C LEU A 495 -17.57 -9.64 -3.05
N VAL A 496 -18.90 -9.68 -3.05
CA VAL A 496 -19.73 -8.79 -3.88
C VAL A 496 -19.51 -7.33 -3.49
N PHE A 497 -19.55 -7.00 -2.19
CA PHE A 497 -19.33 -5.62 -1.74
C PHE A 497 -17.90 -5.13 -2.00
N GLY A 498 -16.89 -5.99 -1.84
CA GLY A 498 -15.51 -5.67 -2.19
C GLY A 498 -15.26 -5.45 -3.68
N THR A 499 -16.11 -6.00 -4.56
CA THR A 499 -15.99 -5.85 -6.02
C THR A 499 -16.97 -4.85 -6.62
N ALA A 500 -17.99 -4.40 -5.86
CA ALA A 500 -19.03 -3.49 -6.31
C ALA A 500 -18.48 -2.16 -6.85
N GLN A 501 -17.40 -1.64 -6.26
CA GLN A 501 -16.74 -0.41 -6.71
C GLN A 501 -16.24 -0.52 -8.16
N GLY A 502 -15.70 -1.69 -8.54
CA GLY A 502 -15.23 -1.95 -9.90
C GLY A 502 -16.31 -1.93 -10.98
N PHE A 503 -17.58 -2.10 -10.59
CA PHE A 503 -18.75 -1.98 -11.48
C PHE A 503 -19.39 -0.58 -11.46
N GLY A 504 -18.79 0.39 -10.75
CA GLY A 504 -19.34 1.73 -10.58
C GLY A 504 -20.43 1.85 -9.52
N TYR A 505 -20.55 0.85 -8.64
CA TYR A 505 -21.44 0.87 -7.47
C TYR A 505 -20.64 1.16 -6.19
N ASP A 506 -19.88 2.25 -6.20
CA ASP A 506 -19.02 2.74 -5.10
C ASP A 506 -19.69 3.82 -4.23
N HIS A 507 -20.99 4.08 -4.43
CA HIS A 507 -21.69 5.05 -3.61
C HIS A 507 -21.76 4.56 -2.14
N PRO A 508 -21.26 5.32 -1.15
CA PRO A 508 -21.07 4.83 0.22
C PRO A 508 -22.38 4.46 0.92
N MET A 509 -23.53 4.98 0.47
CA MET A 509 -24.85 4.64 1.00
C MET A 509 -25.44 3.32 0.47
N LEU A 510 -24.81 2.67 -0.52
CA LEU A 510 -25.29 1.42 -1.13
C LEU A 510 -24.62 0.16 -0.53
N VAL A 511 -23.39 0.28 -0.06
CA VAL A 511 -22.59 -0.84 0.43
C VAL A 511 -22.67 -0.90 1.95
N TYR A 512 -23.31 -1.94 2.49
CA TYR A 512 -23.56 -2.07 3.93
C TYR A 512 -22.28 -1.95 4.76
N GLY A 513 -22.30 -1.06 5.77
CA GLY A 513 -21.16 -0.83 6.66
C GLY A 513 -19.98 -0.12 6.01
N SER A 514 -20.12 0.36 4.77
CA SER A 514 -19.11 1.18 4.10
C SER A 514 -19.24 2.64 4.50
N THR A 515 -18.10 3.29 4.70
CA THR A 515 -17.99 4.74 4.92
C THR A 515 -16.92 5.33 3.99
N PRO A 516 -17.01 6.62 3.62
CA PRO A 516 -15.97 7.28 2.85
C PRO A 516 -14.63 7.27 3.61
N SER A 517 -13.52 7.02 2.91
CA SER A 517 -12.20 7.07 3.52
C SER A 517 -11.89 8.44 4.11
N PHE A 518 -11.14 8.46 5.21
CA PHE A 518 -10.58 9.67 5.80
C PHE A 518 -9.16 9.41 6.30
N THR A 519 -8.42 10.50 6.50
CA THR A 519 -7.05 10.49 7.02
C THR A 519 -6.99 11.33 8.29
N TYR A 520 -6.51 10.76 9.39
CA TYR A 520 -6.22 11.51 10.62
C TYR A 520 -4.85 12.18 10.50
N SER A 521 -4.72 13.49 10.71
CA SER A 521 -3.41 14.18 10.70
C SER A 521 -3.02 14.58 12.12
N ALA A 522 -1.73 14.56 12.48
CA ALA A 522 -1.31 15.08 13.78
C ALA A 522 -1.56 16.59 13.86
N MET A 523 -1.36 17.31 12.75
CA MET A 523 -1.67 18.74 12.65
C MET A 523 -3.18 19.05 12.75
N ASN A 524 -4.04 18.37 11.98
CA ASN A 524 -5.47 18.72 11.84
C ASN A 524 -6.41 17.87 12.73
N GLY A 525 -5.92 16.80 13.33
CA GLY A 525 -6.74 15.78 13.97
C GLY A 525 -7.69 15.08 12.99
N PHE A 526 -8.89 14.72 13.47
CA PHE A 526 -9.95 14.15 12.64
C PHE A 526 -10.68 15.19 11.78
N GLY A 527 -10.64 16.47 12.14
CA GLY A 527 -11.48 17.51 11.53
C GLY A 527 -12.96 17.14 11.44
N TYR A 528 -13.61 17.52 10.35
CA TYR A 528 -15.02 17.22 10.07
C TYR A 528 -15.28 15.75 9.68
N TYR A 529 -14.23 14.96 9.42
CA TYR A 529 -14.38 13.57 8.99
C TYR A 529 -15.05 12.71 10.04
N LEU A 530 -14.81 12.98 11.33
CA LEU A 530 -15.41 12.21 12.43
C LEU A 530 -16.94 12.35 12.48
N LEU A 531 -17.46 13.57 12.24
CA LEU A 531 -18.91 13.79 12.19
C LEU A 531 -19.53 13.03 11.00
N ARG A 532 -18.88 13.10 9.83
CA ARG A 532 -19.29 12.36 8.63
C ARG A 532 -19.36 10.86 8.93
N GLU A 533 -18.30 10.32 9.51
CA GLU A 533 -18.17 8.91 9.89
C GLU A 533 -19.30 8.47 10.84
N HIS A 534 -19.54 9.19 11.94
CA HIS A 534 -20.60 8.86 12.89
C HIS A 534 -22.01 8.92 12.28
N LEU A 535 -22.27 9.82 11.32
CA LEU A 535 -23.56 9.85 10.62
C LEU A 535 -23.76 8.64 9.71
N PHE A 536 -22.71 8.18 9.01
CA PHE A 536 -22.78 6.93 8.25
C PHE A 536 -22.98 5.72 9.17
N GLN A 537 -22.32 5.70 10.33
CA GLN A 537 -22.52 4.65 11.33
C GLN A 537 -23.96 4.65 11.87
N LEU A 538 -24.54 5.84 12.12
CA LEU A 538 -25.94 5.98 12.55
C LEU A 538 -26.91 5.51 11.46
N TYR A 539 -26.66 5.89 10.21
CA TYR A 539 -27.41 5.44 9.04
C TYR A 539 -27.41 3.91 8.96
N TRP A 540 -26.24 3.27 8.92
CA TRP A 540 -26.15 1.82 8.87
C TRP A 540 -26.64 1.14 10.15
N GLY A 541 -26.55 1.81 11.30
CA GLY A 541 -27.11 1.38 12.58
C GLY A 541 -28.63 1.24 12.55
N GLY A 542 -29.33 2.14 11.85
CA GLY A 542 -30.77 2.03 11.59
C GLY A 542 -31.11 0.75 10.82
N LEU A 543 -30.38 0.45 9.75
CA LEU A 543 -30.56 -0.80 8.98
C LEU A 543 -30.16 -2.04 9.79
N ALA A 544 -29.11 -1.94 10.62
CA ALA A 544 -28.72 -3.01 11.54
C ALA A 544 -29.84 -3.34 12.52
N LEU A 545 -30.52 -2.32 13.07
CA LEU A 545 -31.68 -2.52 13.94
C LEU A 545 -32.83 -3.23 13.20
N VAL A 546 -33.10 -2.84 11.95
CA VAL A 546 -34.09 -3.53 11.09
C VAL A 546 -33.72 -5.00 10.89
N MET A 547 -32.45 -5.30 10.58
CA MET A 547 -31.97 -6.68 10.43
C MET A 547 -32.09 -7.49 11.72
N MET A 548 -31.80 -6.90 12.88
CA MET A 548 -31.97 -7.55 14.18
C MET A 548 -33.44 -7.86 14.49
N VAL A 549 -34.35 -6.97 14.13
CA VAL A 549 -35.79 -7.21 14.27
C VAL A 549 -36.24 -8.34 13.33
N ALA A 550 -35.76 -8.35 12.09
CA ALA A 550 -36.02 -9.44 11.14
C ALA A 550 -35.48 -10.79 11.66
N ALA A 551 -34.26 -10.80 12.20
CA ALA A 551 -33.65 -11.98 12.81
C ALA A 551 -34.46 -12.47 14.02
N ARG A 552 -34.98 -11.57 14.87
CA ARG A 552 -35.88 -11.91 15.98
C ARG A 552 -37.14 -12.63 15.50
N VAL A 553 -37.78 -12.10 14.45
CA VAL A 553 -39.05 -12.65 13.93
C VAL A 553 -38.83 -14.04 13.32
N LEU A 554 -37.68 -14.26 12.67
CA LEU A 554 -37.32 -15.51 11.99
C LEU A 554 -36.55 -16.50 12.89
N TRP A 555 -36.30 -16.18 14.16
CA TRP A 555 -35.59 -17.05 15.09
C TRP A 555 -36.42 -18.32 15.34
N ALA A 556 -35.89 -19.46 14.93
CA ALA A 556 -36.58 -20.75 15.08
C ALA A 556 -36.42 -21.25 16.53
N ARG A 557 -37.50 -21.15 17.32
CA ARG A 557 -37.68 -21.88 18.58
C ARG A 557 -38.52 -23.14 18.31
N GLY A 558 -38.04 -24.31 18.73
CA GLY A 558 -38.74 -25.59 18.56
C GLY A 558 -38.04 -26.56 17.60
N VAL A 559 -38.69 -27.72 17.38
CA VAL A 559 -38.11 -28.88 16.67
C VAL A 559 -38.29 -28.79 15.15
N ASP A 560 -39.40 -28.20 14.70
CA ASP A 560 -39.73 -28.06 13.28
C ASP A 560 -39.04 -26.84 12.66
N THR A 561 -38.16 -27.09 11.70
CA THR A 561 -37.26 -26.07 11.10
C THR A 561 -37.60 -25.74 9.64
N GLY A 562 -38.74 -26.21 9.14
CA GLY A 562 -39.18 -25.99 7.76
C GLY A 562 -39.42 -24.51 7.44
N TRP A 563 -39.04 -24.06 6.23
CA TRP A 563 -39.17 -22.65 5.83
C TRP A 563 -40.63 -22.13 5.90
N ARG A 564 -41.61 -22.97 5.53
CA ARG A 564 -43.05 -22.61 5.58
C ARG A 564 -43.56 -22.39 7.01
N GLU A 565 -43.09 -23.19 7.96
CA GLU A 565 -43.48 -23.06 9.38
C GLU A 565 -42.83 -21.85 10.02
N ARG A 566 -41.56 -21.56 9.68
CA ARG A 566 -40.88 -20.34 10.11
C ARG A 566 -41.60 -19.08 9.65
N LEU A 567 -42.16 -19.06 8.44
CA LEU A 567 -42.99 -17.94 7.97
C LEU A 567 -44.33 -17.82 8.73
N ARG A 568 -44.95 -18.95 9.10
CA ARG A 568 -46.17 -18.95 9.95
C ARG A 568 -45.85 -18.47 11.37
N LEU A 569 -44.75 -18.93 11.94
CA LEU A 569 -44.25 -18.51 13.25
C LEU A 569 -43.88 -17.03 13.24
N ALA A 570 -43.22 -16.55 12.19
CA ALA A 570 -42.90 -15.15 11.98
C ALA A 570 -44.15 -14.25 12.04
N ARG A 571 -45.22 -14.61 11.32
CA ARG A 571 -46.50 -13.88 11.37
C ARG A 571 -47.10 -13.83 12.78
N ARG A 572 -46.98 -14.92 13.55
CA ARG A 572 -47.44 -14.99 14.95
C ARG A 572 -46.56 -14.17 15.90
N ASN A 573 -45.28 -14.04 15.59
CA ASN A 573 -44.30 -13.30 16.38
C ASN A 573 -44.32 -11.77 16.12
N LEU A 574 -45.13 -11.29 15.17
CA LEU A 574 -45.34 -9.86 14.93
C LEU A 574 -46.23 -9.29 16.04
N SER A 575 -45.63 -8.47 16.90
CA SER A 575 -46.33 -7.71 17.93
C SER A 575 -46.07 -6.21 17.77
N MET A 576 -46.89 -5.36 18.41
CA MET A 576 -46.72 -3.91 18.35
C MET A 576 -45.31 -3.44 18.75
N PRO A 577 -44.66 -3.99 19.80
CA PRO A 577 -43.27 -3.65 20.11
C PRO A 577 -42.25 -4.04 19.03
N VAL A 578 -42.48 -5.15 18.31
CA VAL A 578 -41.62 -5.59 17.19
C VAL A 578 -41.78 -4.65 16.01
N LEU A 579 -43.02 -4.27 15.68
CA LEU A 579 -43.31 -3.28 14.64
C LEU A 579 -42.78 -1.89 14.99
N ALA A 580 -42.88 -1.48 16.26
CA ALA A 580 -42.31 -0.23 16.74
C ALA A 580 -40.77 -0.22 16.63
N GLY A 581 -40.10 -1.32 16.98
CA GLY A 581 -38.65 -1.46 16.80
C GLY A 581 -38.21 -1.44 15.34
N PHE A 582 -38.96 -2.11 14.46
CA PHE A 582 -38.74 -2.03 13.01
C PHE A 582 -38.94 -0.61 12.48
N GLY A 583 -40.03 0.05 12.90
CA GLY A 583 -40.35 1.43 12.54
C GLY A 583 -39.28 2.42 13.01
N ALA A 584 -38.78 2.28 14.25
CA ALA A 584 -37.70 3.10 14.76
C ALA A 584 -36.41 2.94 13.95
N GLY A 585 -36.02 1.70 13.64
CA GLY A 585 -34.85 1.43 12.78
C GLY A 585 -35.00 2.02 11.38
N LEU A 586 -36.19 1.91 10.78
CA LEU A 586 -36.50 2.50 9.48
C LEU A 586 -36.47 4.03 9.53
N VAL A 587 -37.01 4.65 10.58
CA VAL A 587 -36.97 6.11 10.77
C VAL A 587 -35.53 6.61 10.90
N ILE A 588 -34.68 5.92 11.67
CA ILE A 588 -33.25 6.27 11.78
C ILE A 588 -32.56 6.12 10.42
N PHE A 589 -32.79 5.01 9.72
CA PHE A 589 -32.19 4.72 8.42
C PHE A 589 -32.61 5.74 7.35
N VAL A 590 -33.91 5.98 7.20
CA VAL A 590 -34.46 6.91 6.20
C VAL A 590 -34.16 8.36 6.59
N GLY A 591 -34.28 8.73 7.86
CA GLY A 591 -34.01 10.10 8.34
C GLY A 591 -32.55 10.49 8.18
N THR A 592 -31.62 9.66 8.69
CA THR A 592 -30.18 9.90 8.54
C THR A 592 -29.75 9.73 7.08
N GLY A 593 -30.36 8.79 6.36
CA GLY A 593 -30.12 8.59 4.93
C GLY A 593 -30.54 9.80 4.09
N ALA A 594 -31.70 10.41 4.38
CA ALA A 594 -32.14 11.62 3.70
C ALA A 594 -31.20 12.80 3.97
N LEU A 595 -30.72 12.95 5.21
CA LEU A 595 -29.72 13.95 5.56
C LEU A 595 -28.41 13.72 4.81
N LEU A 596 -27.87 12.49 4.82
CA LEU A 596 -26.64 12.15 4.11
C LEU A 596 -26.79 12.31 2.60
N ALA A 597 -27.91 11.89 2.02
CA ALA A 597 -28.20 12.07 0.61
C ALA A 597 -28.25 13.56 0.25
N TYR A 598 -28.87 14.39 1.10
CA TYR A 598 -28.87 15.84 0.93
C TYR A 598 -27.47 16.43 1.03
N GLU A 599 -26.69 16.08 2.06
CA GLU A 599 -25.32 16.55 2.26
C GLU A 599 -24.42 16.18 1.08
N LEU A 600 -24.42 14.91 0.67
CA LEU A 600 -23.64 14.42 -0.46
C LEU A 600 -24.08 15.07 -1.78
N HIS A 601 -25.38 15.22 -2.00
CA HIS A 601 -25.90 15.87 -3.20
C HIS A 601 -25.54 17.37 -3.23
N ALA A 602 -25.75 18.09 -2.13
CA ALA A 602 -25.39 19.49 -1.98
C ALA A 602 -23.87 19.69 -2.14
N GLY A 603 -23.08 18.76 -1.61
CA GLY A 603 -21.64 18.68 -1.77
C GLY A 603 -21.18 18.28 -3.18
N GLY A 604 -22.10 17.87 -4.05
CA GLY A 604 -21.79 17.45 -5.41
C GLY A 604 -20.93 16.17 -5.47
N PHE A 605 -21.12 15.26 -4.50
CA PHE A 605 -20.45 13.96 -4.45
C PHE A 605 -20.64 13.21 -5.76
N ARG A 606 -19.56 12.57 -6.23
CA ARG A 606 -19.54 11.81 -7.48
C ARG A 606 -18.82 10.50 -7.27
N THR A 607 -19.38 9.44 -7.83
CA THR A 607 -18.73 8.15 -7.92
C THR A 607 -17.49 8.21 -8.81
N SER A 608 -16.57 7.28 -8.64
CA SER A 608 -15.35 7.16 -9.46
C SER A 608 -15.71 7.03 -10.94
N ALA A 609 -16.75 6.26 -11.26
CA ALA A 609 -17.27 6.10 -12.62
C ALA A 609 -17.86 7.41 -13.21
N GLN A 610 -18.43 8.29 -12.39
CA GLN A 610 -18.90 9.61 -12.83
C GLN A 610 -17.73 10.57 -13.08
N GLN A 611 -16.74 10.59 -12.19
CA GLN A 611 -15.53 11.41 -12.35
C GLN A 611 -14.77 11.06 -13.63
N GLU A 612 -14.58 9.76 -13.91
CA GLU A 612 -13.98 9.29 -15.16
C GLU A 612 -14.76 9.73 -16.40
N ARG A 613 -16.09 9.62 -16.36
CA ARG A 613 -16.97 10.01 -17.46
C ARG A 613 -16.81 11.49 -17.77
N GLU A 614 -16.73 12.34 -16.74
CA GLU A 614 -16.58 13.78 -16.90
C GLU A 614 -15.24 14.18 -17.47
N ARG A 615 -14.15 13.53 -17.04
CA ARG A 615 -12.83 13.73 -17.63
C ARG A 615 -12.81 13.34 -19.11
N ALA A 616 -13.46 12.22 -19.45
CA ALA A 616 -13.61 11.79 -20.83
C ALA A 616 -14.45 12.79 -21.66
N GLU A 617 -15.56 13.28 -21.12
CA GLU A 617 -16.40 14.28 -21.78
C GLU A 617 -15.69 15.64 -21.93
N TYR A 618 -14.86 16.05 -20.96
CA TYR A 618 -14.01 17.24 -21.07
C TYR A 618 -13.05 17.11 -22.26
N GLU A 619 -12.37 15.97 -22.40
CA GLU A 619 -11.48 15.71 -23.52
C GLU A 619 -12.24 15.70 -24.86
N LEU A 620 -13.32 14.92 -24.96
CA LEU A 620 -14.10 14.80 -26.20
C LEU A 620 -14.67 16.15 -26.69
N ARG A 621 -15.09 17.02 -25.77
CA ARG A 621 -15.71 18.31 -26.12
C ARG A 621 -14.71 19.42 -26.38
N TYR A 622 -13.64 19.48 -25.59
CA TYR A 622 -12.81 20.69 -25.50
C TYR A 622 -11.40 20.52 -26.08
N ARG A 623 -10.93 19.30 -26.36
CA ARG A 623 -9.57 19.06 -26.89
C ARG A 623 -9.28 19.80 -28.20
N ARG A 624 -10.29 20.13 -29.01
CA ARG A 624 -10.15 20.96 -30.23
C ARG A 624 -9.52 22.33 -29.96
N TYR A 625 -9.68 22.86 -28.74
CA TYR A 625 -9.14 24.15 -28.35
C TYR A 625 -7.70 24.09 -27.82
N ALA A 626 -7.11 22.90 -27.66
CA ALA A 626 -5.77 22.73 -27.12
C ALA A 626 -4.66 23.41 -27.96
N LYS A 627 -4.90 23.57 -29.27
CA LYS A 627 -3.96 24.23 -30.21
C LYS A 627 -4.24 25.72 -30.41
N LEU A 628 -5.28 26.26 -29.78
CA LEU A 628 -5.65 27.66 -29.92
C LEU A 628 -4.62 28.52 -29.16
N PRO A 629 -4.02 29.55 -29.78
CA PRO A 629 -3.09 30.42 -29.07
C PRO A 629 -3.85 31.21 -27.99
N GLN A 630 -3.24 31.36 -26.82
CA GLN A 630 -3.83 32.00 -25.65
C GLN A 630 -2.87 33.05 -25.07
N PRO A 631 -3.39 34.10 -24.41
CA PRO A 631 -2.53 35.06 -23.73
C PRO A 631 -1.88 34.40 -22.50
N ARG A 632 -0.71 34.90 -22.11
CA ARG A 632 0.04 34.42 -20.93
C ARG A 632 -0.24 35.30 -19.73
N ILE A 633 -0.30 34.70 -18.54
CA ILE A 633 -0.30 35.47 -17.30
C ILE A 633 1.11 36.07 -17.12
N ALA A 634 1.18 37.38 -16.91
CA ALA A 634 2.41 38.16 -16.71
C ALA A 634 2.55 38.70 -15.27
N ASP A 635 1.44 39.06 -14.62
CA ASP A 635 1.42 39.48 -13.23
C ASP A 635 0.21 38.89 -12.50
N VAL A 636 0.40 38.55 -11.23
CA VAL A 636 -0.60 37.99 -10.34
C VAL A 636 -0.68 38.83 -9.08
N LYS A 637 -1.88 39.38 -8.81
CA LYS A 637 -2.23 40.03 -7.54
C LYS A 637 -3.36 39.27 -6.87
N LEU A 638 -3.17 38.86 -5.62
CA LEU A 638 -4.15 38.06 -4.88
C LEU A 638 -4.47 38.68 -3.53
N ALA A 639 -5.74 38.60 -3.16
CA ALA A 639 -6.21 38.75 -1.79
C ALA A 639 -6.98 37.48 -1.43
N ALA A 640 -6.40 36.64 -0.56
CA ALA A 640 -6.98 35.35 -0.17
C ALA A 640 -7.39 35.37 1.31
N ASP A 641 -8.70 35.25 1.53
CA ASP A 641 -9.28 35.05 2.85
C ASP A 641 -9.41 33.55 3.12
N ILE A 642 -8.57 33.05 4.02
CA ILE A 642 -8.61 31.68 4.55
C ILE A 642 -9.47 31.71 5.81
N LEU A 643 -10.55 30.93 5.84
CA LEU A 643 -11.45 30.78 6.98
C LEU A 643 -11.47 29.32 7.45
N PRO A 644 -10.51 28.89 8.28
CA PRO A 644 -10.37 27.51 8.76
C PRO A 644 -11.63 26.95 9.43
N GLU A 645 -12.25 27.73 10.34
CA GLU A 645 -13.45 27.31 11.09
C GLU A 645 -14.65 27.02 10.18
N GLN A 646 -14.79 27.82 9.11
CA GLN A 646 -15.86 27.67 8.12
C GLN A 646 -15.42 26.79 6.94
N ARG A 647 -14.18 26.30 6.94
CA ARG A 647 -13.54 25.57 5.83
C ARG A 647 -13.71 26.28 4.48
N THR A 648 -13.71 27.60 4.49
CA THR A 648 -14.04 28.44 3.33
C THR A 648 -12.80 29.18 2.85
N LEU A 649 -12.64 29.25 1.53
CA LEU A 649 -11.61 30.05 0.86
C LEU A 649 -12.28 31.07 -0.03
N ARG A 650 -12.00 32.36 0.17
CA ARG A 650 -12.43 33.43 -0.74
C ARG A 650 -11.19 34.11 -1.30
N VAL A 651 -11.05 34.08 -2.62
CA VAL A 651 -9.94 34.71 -3.31
C VAL A 651 -10.50 35.81 -4.19
N LYS A 652 -9.95 37.02 -4.07
CA LYS A 652 -10.09 38.08 -5.06
C LYS A 652 -8.74 38.20 -5.76
N GLY A 653 -8.71 38.02 -7.06
CA GLY A 653 -7.49 38.04 -7.84
C GLY A 653 -7.58 38.97 -9.04
N SER A 654 -6.41 39.42 -9.50
CA SER A 654 -6.25 40.15 -10.75
C SER A 654 -5.03 39.59 -11.48
N TYR A 655 -5.23 39.18 -12.72
CA TYR A 655 -4.18 38.79 -13.64
C TYR A 655 -3.96 39.88 -14.68
N GLN A 656 -2.70 40.18 -14.98
CA GLN A 656 -2.33 40.85 -16.22
C GLN A 656 -2.03 39.79 -17.27
N LEU A 657 -2.87 39.74 -18.30
CA LEU A 657 -2.73 38.84 -19.43
C LEU A 657 -1.99 39.57 -20.55
N GLU A 658 -0.96 38.95 -21.12
CA GLU A 658 -0.11 39.51 -22.16
C GLU A 658 -0.14 38.62 -23.40
N ASN A 659 -0.36 39.23 -24.57
CA ASN A 659 -0.22 38.50 -25.83
C ASN A 659 1.26 38.36 -26.19
N ARG A 660 1.87 37.24 -25.78
CA ARG A 660 3.25 36.87 -26.18
C ARG A 660 3.33 36.12 -27.50
N THR A 661 2.24 36.04 -28.24
CA THR A 661 2.20 35.37 -29.54
C THR A 661 2.49 36.35 -30.67
N GLY A 662 2.91 35.85 -31.83
CA GLY A 662 3.18 36.67 -33.01
C GLY A 662 1.93 37.13 -33.77
N GLN A 663 0.72 36.84 -33.28
CA GLN A 663 -0.54 37.14 -33.97
C GLN A 663 -1.56 37.76 -33.01
N PRO A 664 -2.50 38.61 -33.50
CA PRO A 664 -3.58 39.13 -32.66
C PRO A 664 -4.50 38.00 -32.14
N LEU A 665 -4.85 38.03 -30.85
CA LEU A 665 -5.70 37.02 -30.21
C LEU A 665 -7.14 37.51 -30.11
N ARG A 666 -8.10 36.71 -30.59
CA ARG A 666 -9.53 37.00 -30.50
C ARG A 666 -10.27 36.19 -29.46
N ASP A 667 -9.81 34.97 -29.18
CA ASP A 667 -10.52 34.00 -28.36
C ASP A 667 -9.74 33.73 -27.07
N VAL A 668 -10.41 33.84 -25.93
CA VAL A 668 -9.85 33.60 -24.59
C VAL A 668 -10.62 32.45 -23.95
N ILE A 669 -9.88 31.46 -23.47
CA ILE A 669 -10.41 30.30 -22.77
C ILE A 669 -9.97 30.37 -21.31
N LEU A 670 -10.91 30.10 -20.42
CA LEU A 670 -10.71 30.05 -19.00
C LEU A 670 -11.16 28.69 -18.48
N TYR A 671 -10.31 28.06 -17.69
CA TYR A 671 -10.65 26.85 -16.95
C TYR A 671 -10.65 27.15 -15.46
N GLN A 672 -11.68 26.71 -14.74
CA GLN A 672 -11.72 26.74 -13.29
C GLN A 672 -11.91 25.33 -12.77
N GLN A 673 -11.06 24.92 -11.83
CA GLN A 673 -11.23 23.66 -11.15
C GLN A 673 -12.62 23.62 -10.49
N ARG A 674 -13.27 22.47 -10.66
CA ARG A 674 -14.64 22.26 -10.21
C ARG A 674 -14.84 22.60 -8.74
N GLY A 675 -16.02 23.15 -8.49
CA GLY A 675 -16.54 23.37 -7.16
C GLY A 675 -16.10 24.69 -6.51
N ALA A 676 -15.29 25.50 -7.17
CA ALA A 676 -15.37 26.93 -6.93
C ALA A 676 -16.66 27.50 -7.54
N SER A 677 -17.22 28.54 -6.93
CA SER A 677 -17.95 29.55 -7.71
C SER A 677 -16.95 30.56 -8.24
N LEU A 678 -17.06 30.89 -9.53
CA LEU A 678 -16.19 31.84 -10.21
C LEU A 678 -17.02 33.04 -10.72
N GLU A 679 -16.63 34.23 -10.30
CA GLU A 679 -16.99 35.49 -10.93
C GLU A 679 -15.73 36.05 -11.59
N PHE A 680 -15.84 36.62 -12.79
CA PHE A 680 -14.69 37.26 -13.43
C PHE A 680 -15.14 38.39 -14.35
N ASN A 681 -14.23 39.32 -14.62
CA ASN A 681 -14.42 40.45 -15.51
C ASN A 681 -13.13 40.70 -16.31
N LEU A 682 -13.28 40.86 -17.62
CA LEU A 682 -12.18 41.30 -18.50
C LEU A 682 -12.24 42.82 -18.64
N SER A 683 -11.08 43.46 -18.60
CA SER A 683 -10.97 44.91 -18.83
C SER A 683 -11.43 45.37 -20.21
N GLN A 684 -11.47 44.47 -21.19
CA GLN A 684 -11.97 44.72 -22.54
C GLN A 684 -13.34 44.05 -22.75
N PRO A 685 -14.24 44.66 -23.55
CA PRO A 685 -15.50 44.04 -23.91
C PRO A 685 -15.30 42.68 -24.58
N ALA A 686 -15.94 41.64 -24.05
CA ALA A 686 -15.89 40.28 -24.57
C ALA A 686 -17.27 39.64 -24.59
N GLN A 687 -17.58 38.88 -25.65
CA GLN A 687 -18.83 38.14 -25.80
C GLN A 687 -18.62 36.67 -25.40
N PRO A 688 -19.46 36.08 -24.53
CA PRO A 688 -19.39 34.66 -24.21
C PRO A 688 -19.79 33.83 -25.44
N VAL A 689 -18.90 32.94 -25.87
CA VAL A 689 -19.15 31.99 -26.97
C VAL A 689 -19.72 30.69 -26.41
N GLN A 690 -19.09 30.17 -25.35
CA GLN A 690 -19.50 28.94 -24.69
C GLN A 690 -19.16 29.02 -23.21
N ALA A 691 -20.11 28.64 -22.35
CA ALA A 691 -19.87 28.47 -20.92
C ALA A 691 -20.45 27.13 -20.46
N ASP A 692 -19.59 26.28 -19.90
CA ASP A 692 -19.95 25.03 -19.23
C ASP A 692 -19.40 25.05 -17.80
N PRO A 693 -20.11 25.72 -16.86
CA PRO A 693 -19.69 25.80 -15.47
C PRO A 693 -19.58 24.43 -14.79
N GLU A 694 -20.31 23.41 -15.27
CA GLU A 694 -20.23 22.07 -14.69
C GLU A 694 -18.84 21.46 -14.92
N ARG A 695 -18.27 21.64 -16.11
CA ARG A 695 -16.91 21.17 -16.43
C ARG A 695 -15.83 22.22 -16.22
N GLY A 696 -16.22 23.40 -15.71
CA GLY A 696 -15.32 24.51 -15.43
C GLY A 696 -14.73 25.17 -16.67
N PHE A 697 -15.39 25.05 -17.84
CA PHE A 697 -14.86 25.55 -19.11
C PHE A 697 -15.63 26.79 -19.56
N TYR A 698 -14.91 27.87 -19.89
CA TYR A 698 -15.48 29.11 -20.38
C TYR A 698 -14.68 29.62 -21.58
N HIS A 699 -15.38 30.08 -22.62
CA HIS A 699 -14.79 30.57 -23.87
C HIS A 699 -15.44 31.91 -24.25
N PHE A 700 -14.60 32.93 -24.41
CA PHE A 700 -14.97 34.30 -24.74
C PHE A 700 -14.32 34.73 -26.04
N ARG A 701 -14.99 35.64 -26.76
CA ARG A 701 -14.45 36.33 -27.90
C ARG A 701 -14.33 37.82 -27.60
N LEU A 702 -13.12 38.36 -27.70
CA LEU A 702 -12.85 39.78 -27.52
C LEU A 702 -13.48 40.59 -28.66
N ALA A 703 -14.06 41.74 -28.34
CA ALA A 703 -14.60 42.66 -29.35
C ALA A 703 -13.48 43.23 -30.22
N GLU A 704 -12.36 43.59 -29.59
CA GLU A 704 -11.13 43.99 -30.26
C GLU A 704 -10.06 42.91 -30.06
N PRO A 705 -9.42 42.41 -31.13
CA PRO A 705 -8.35 41.43 -30.99
C PRO A 705 -7.17 42.01 -30.19
N LEU A 706 -6.67 41.25 -29.21
CA LEU A 706 -5.51 41.64 -28.41
C LEU A 706 -4.25 41.57 -29.28
N ALA A 707 -3.68 42.71 -29.65
CA ALA A 707 -2.49 42.79 -30.49
C ALA A 707 -1.25 42.14 -29.83
N PRO A 708 -0.25 41.66 -30.60
CA PRO A 708 1.02 41.18 -30.04
C PRO A 708 1.67 42.21 -29.10
N GLY A 709 2.11 41.77 -27.93
CA GLY A 709 2.66 42.61 -26.86
C GLY A 709 1.62 43.42 -26.06
N ALA A 710 0.36 43.49 -26.50
CA ALA A 710 -0.68 44.18 -25.76
C ALA A 710 -1.08 43.38 -24.50
N ARG A 711 -1.53 44.12 -23.48
CA ARG A 711 -1.94 43.59 -22.19
C ARG A 711 -3.41 43.88 -21.90
N MET A 712 -4.05 42.99 -21.15
CA MET A 712 -5.40 43.17 -20.62
C MET A 712 -5.49 42.61 -19.21
N ALA A 713 -6.28 43.25 -18.35
CA ALA A 713 -6.55 42.75 -17.01
C ALA A 713 -7.73 41.75 -17.00
N LEU A 714 -7.60 40.69 -16.21
CA LEU A 714 -8.65 39.76 -15.82
C LEU A 714 -8.80 39.82 -14.30
N GLU A 715 -9.93 40.36 -13.83
CA GLU A 715 -10.30 40.35 -12.42
C GLU A 715 -11.18 39.15 -12.14
N PHE A 716 -10.98 38.48 -11.01
CA PHE A 716 -11.79 37.32 -10.64
C PHE A 716 -12.03 37.22 -9.14
N ARG A 717 -13.13 36.54 -8.80
CA ARG A 717 -13.43 36.08 -7.45
C ARG A 717 -13.73 34.60 -7.48
N VAL A 718 -12.98 33.86 -6.68
CA VAL A 718 -13.13 32.43 -6.51
C VAL A 718 -13.55 32.17 -5.08
N ASN A 719 -14.62 31.41 -4.90
CA ASN A 719 -15.09 31.04 -3.57
C ASN A 719 -15.29 29.53 -3.48
N TYR A 720 -14.60 28.91 -2.53
CA TYR A 720 -14.81 27.54 -2.09
C TYR A 720 -15.46 27.57 -0.72
N ALA A 721 -16.59 26.90 -0.59
CA ALA A 721 -17.27 26.72 0.68
C ALA A 721 -17.76 25.28 0.80
N PRO A 722 -17.78 24.71 2.02
CA PRO A 722 -18.52 23.48 2.24
C PRO A 722 -20.00 23.75 1.92
N ARG A 723 -20.63 22.85 1.17
CA ARG A 723 -22.07 22.89 0.87
C ARG A 723 -22.79 21.87 1.74
N GLY A 724 -24.09 22.09 1.94
CA GLY A 724 -24.90 21.30 2.86
C GLY A 724 -25.15 22.05 4.18
N LEU A 725 -26.01 21.49 5.03
CA LEU A 725 -26.33 22.03 6.36
C LEU A 725 -25.16 21.81 7.33
N LEU A 726 -24.48 20.66 7.22
CA LEU A 726 -23.37 20.27 8.08
C LEU A 726 -22.00 20.44 7.40
N GLY A 727 -21.98 20.66 6.08
CA GLY A 727 -20.74 20.89 5.33
C GLY A 727 -19.85 19.65 5.19
N ILE A 728 -20.44 18.45 5.28
CA ILE A 728 -19.71 17.18 5.31
C ILE A 728 -19.66 16.47 3.95
N GLY A 729 -20.51 16.89 3.01
CA GLY A 729 -20.62 16.28 1.69
C GLY A 729 -19.52 16.68 0.70
N ARG A 730 -18.64 17.62 1.08
CA ARG A 730 -17.62 18.16 0.19
C ARG A 730 -16.33 18.57 0.89
N ASP A 731 -15.23 18.18 0.25
CA ASP A 731 -13.89 18.55 0.65
C ASP A 731 -13.53 19.94 0.04
N THR A 732 -12.78 20.73 0.80
CA THR A 732 -12.41 22.12 0.49
C THR A 732 -10.89 22.27 0.57
N PRO A 733 -10.27 23.22 -0.14
CA PRO A 733 -8.83 23.48 0.00
C PRO A 733 -8.41 23.90 1.42
N VAL A 734 -9.37 24.36 2.23
CA VAL A 734 -9.17 24.85 3.59
C VAL A 734 -9.60 23.80 4.61
N VAL A 735 -8.72 23.55 5.58
CA VAL A 735 -8.92 22.69 6.75
C VAL A 735 -8.67 23.48 8.04
N GLY A 736 -9.01 22.89 9.18
CA GLY A 736 -8.91 23.55 10.49
C GLY A 736 -7.49 23.96 10.85
N ASN A 737 -6.50 23.09 10.63
CA ASN A 737 -5.08 23.38 10.82
C ASN A 737 -4.26 22.67 9.72
N GLY A 738 -3.32 23.38 9.08
CA GLY A 738 -2.54 22.83 7.97
C GLY A 738 -3.24 22.95 6.60
N THR A 739 -3.88 24.08 6.34
CA THR A 739 -4.39 24.40 4.99
C THR A 739 -3.23 24.48 4.01
N PHE A 740 -3.34 23.75 2.89
CA PHE A 740 -2.36 23.74 1.81
C PHE A 740 -3.08 23.67 0.47
N PHE A 741 -2.79 24.61 -0.43
CA PHE A 741 -3.27 24.59 -1.81
C PHE A 741 -2.31 25.31 -2.74
N THR A 742 -2.37 24.97 -4.03
CA THR A 742 -1.53 25.56 -5.07
C THR A 742 -2.32 26.55 -5.92
N ASN A 743 -1.67 27.17 -6.90
CA ASN A 743 -2.31 27.99 -7.91
C ASN A 743 -3.38 27.26 -8.75
N GLU A 744 -3.50 25.93 -8.65
CA GLU A 744 -4.57 25.14 -9.30
C GLU A 744 -5.99 25.53 -8.84
N VAL A 745 -6.13 26.09 -7.63
CA VAL A 745 -7.44 26.54 -7.14
C VAL A 745 -7.90 27.83 -7.82
N MET A 746 -6.98 28.52 -8.51
CA MET A 746 -7.27 29.76 -9.23
C MET A 746 -7.62 29.47 -10.70
N PRO A 747 -8.22 30.44 -11.42
CA PRO A 747 -8.55 30.24 -12.82
C PRO A 747 -7.29 30.06 -13.67
N ARG A 748 -7.33 29.12 -14.61
CA ARG A 748 -6.24 28.81 -15.56
C ARG A 748 -6.61 29.29 -16.95
N ILE A 749 -5.64 29.79 -17.72
CA ILE A 749 -5.89 30.24 -19.10
C ILE A 749 -5.68 29.07 -20.07
N GLY A 750 -6.56 28.93 -21.05
CA GLY A 750 -6.47 27.87 -22.06
C GLY A 750 -6.98 26.51 -21.61
N TYR A 751 -6.92 25.56 -22.55
CA TYR A 751 -7.25 24.16 -22.32
C TYR A 751 -6.25 23.52 -21.35
N GLN A 752 -6.72 22.66 -20.44
CA GLN A 752 -5.91 22.04 -19.40
C GLN A 752 -5.75 20.53 -19.64
N PRO A 753 -4.58 20.07 -20.15
CA PRO A 753 -4.33 18.64 -20.41
C PRO A 753 -4.32 17.76 -19.15
N SER A 754 -4.13 18.34 -17.97
CA SER A 754 -4.14 17.65 -16.67
C SER A 754 -5.53 17.11 -16.27
N VAL A 755 -6.59 17.63 -16.89
CA VAL A 755 -7.98 17.20 -16.63
C VAL A 755 -8.36 15.94 -17.43
N GLU A 756 -7.60 15.62 -18.49
CA GLU A 756 -7.84 14.46 -19.35
C GLU A 756 -7.74 13.13 -18.59
N LEU A 757 -8.38 12.10 -19.15
CA LEU A 757 -8.27 10.74 -18.64
C LEU A 757 -6.89 10.14 -18.99
N THR A 758 -6.17 9.58 -18.02
CA THR A 758 -4.78 9.15 -18.20
C THR A 758 -4.60 7.64 -18.42
N ASP A 759 -5.41 6.79 -17.78
CA ASP A 759 -5.32 5.32 -17.88
C ASP A 759 -5.88 4.83 -19.22
N ASP A 760 -5.08 4.05 -19.95
CA ASP A 760 -5.43 3.59 -21.30
C ASP A 760 -6.65 2.65 -21.33
N ARG A 761 -6.91 1.91 -20.24
CA ARG A 761 -8.06 1.00 -20.11
C ARG A 761 -9.34 1.79 -19.92
N ASP A 762 -9.29 2.80 -19.06
CA ASP A 762 -10.43 3.69 -18.87
C ASP A 762 -10.73 4.48 -20.15
N ARG A 763 -9.71 4.95 -20.86
CA ARG A 763 -9.86 5.60 -22.17
C ARG A 763 -10.54 4.68 -23.19
N LYS A 764 -10.07 3.43 -23.34
CA LYS A 764 -10.66 2.44 -24.23
C LYS A 764 -12.13 2.17 -23.89
N ARG A 765 -12.48 2.00 -22.61
CA ARG A 765 -13.87 1.81 -22.15
C ARG A 765 -14.78 3.00 -22.47
N ARG A 766 -14.22 4.21 -22.57
CA ARG A 766 -14.95 5.45 -22.92
C ARG A 766 -14.88 5.80 -24.40
N GLY A 767 -14.34 4.92 -25.25
CA GLY A 767 -14.21 5.16 -26.69
C GLY A 767 -13.17 6.23 -27.05
N LEU A 768 -12.25 6.55 -26.13
CA LEU A 768 -11.14 7.44 -26.39
C LEU A 768 -9.93 6.67 -26.95
N PRO A 769 -9.18 7.24 -27.90
CA PRO A 769 -7.90 6.66 -28.33
C PRO A 769 -6.91 6.63 -27.15
N LYS A 770 -5.85 5.83 -27.27
CA LYS A 770 -4.72 5.88 -26.31
C LYS A 770 -4.19 7.31 -26.20
N LYS A 771 -3.68 7.68 -25.02
CA LYS A 771 -3.15 9.03 -24.82
C LYS A 771 -1.94 9.24 -25.74
N ASP A 772 -1.87 10.40 -26.37
CA ASP A 772 -0.74 10.75 -27.21
C ASP A 772 0.54 10.75 -26.34
N PRO A 773 1.66 10.27 -26.87
CA PRO A 773 2.94 10.40 -26.18
C PRO A 773 3.29 11.88 -25.97
N MET A 774 4.20 12.16 -25.03
CA MET A 774 4.78 13.50 -24.93
C MET A 774 5.46 13.88 -26.25
N ALA A 775 5.48 15.19 -26.55
CA ALA A 775 6.10 15.69 -27.75
C ALA A 775 7.58 15.27 -27.84
N ALA A 776 8.05 15.03 -29.07
CA ALA A 776 9.43 14.63 -29.29
C ALA A 776 10.40 15.72 -28.80
N ARG A 777 11.61 15.31 -28.38
CA ARG A 777 12.63 16.22 -27.82
C ARG A 777 13.18 17.27 -28.80
N ASP A 778 12.90 17.11 -30.08
CA ASP A 778 13.26 18.01 -31.19
C ASP A 778 12.04 18.77 -31.75
N ASP A 779 10.84 18.58 -31.19
CA ASP A 779 9.63 19.27 -31.61
C ASP A 779 9.73 20.78 -31.32
N GLN A 780 9.80 21.57 -32.38
CA GLN A 780 9.91 23.03 -32.28
C GLN A 780 8.67 23.70 -31.69
N ALA A 781 7.47 23.16 -31.95
CA ALA A 781 6.22 23.73 -31.44
C ALA A 781 6.08 23.49 -29.93
N ALA A 782 6.53 22.33 -29.45
CA ALA A 782 6.50 22.01 -28.02
C ALA A 782 7.42 22.90 -27.18
N ARG A 783 8.47 23.48 -27.78
CA ARG A 783 9.38 24.44 -27.12
C ARG A 783 8.73 25.79 -26.80
N ALA A 784 7.52 26.06 -27.31
CA ALA A 784 6.75 27.25 -26.95
C ALA A 784 6.15 27.19 -25.53
N ASN A 785 6.14 26.01 -24.88
CA ASN A 785 5.59 25.79 -23.54
C ASN A 785 6.60 25.06 -22.66
N ASN A 786 6.62 25.41 -21.38
CA ASN A 786 7.34 24.64 -20.38
C ASN A 786 6.50 23.45 -19.86
N GLY A 787 7.15 22.52 -19.16
CA GLY A 787 6.51 21.32 -18.61
C GLY A 787 5.56 21.54 -17.42
N LEU A 788 5.58 22.73 -16.78
CA LEU A 788 4.77 23.02 -15.58
C LEU A 788 3.40 23.61 -15.91
N GLY A 789 3.26 24.31 -17.04
CA GLY A 789 2.00 24.92 -17.43
C GLY A 789 2.00 25.49 -18.85
N VAL A 790 0.79 25.67 -19.38
CA VAL A 790 0.56 26.22 -20.73
C VAL A 790 0.03 27.65 -20.72
N ASP A 791 -0.13 28.24 -19.53
CA ASP A 791 -0.88 29.48 -19.32
C ASP A 791 -0.02 30.65 -18.84
N ALA A 792 1.23 30.39 -18.46
CA ALA A 792 2.16 31.39 -17.96
C ALA A 792 3.62 30.95 -18.07
N ASP A 793 4.51 31.93 -17.98
CA ASP A 793 5.95 31.71 -17.83
C ASP A 793 6.36 32.21 -16.43
N TRP A 794 7.31 33.14 -16.34
CA TRP A 794 7.57 33.91 -15.12
C TRP A 794 6.60 35.09 -14.97
N ILE A 795 6.07 35.24 -13.76
CA ILE A 795 5.08 36.23 -13.35
C ILE A 795 5.60 37.12 -12.24
N GLY A 796 5.18 38.38 -12.22
CA GLY A 796 5.17 39.18 -10.99
C GLY A 796 4.15 38.61 -10.01
N PHE A 797 4.47 38.62 -8.71
CA PHE A 797 3.61 38.03 -7.68
C PHE A 797 3.51 38.94 -6.45
N ASP A 798 2.27 39.24 -6.05
CA ASP A 798 1.90 40.04 -4.90
C ASP A 798 0.64 39.42 -4.26
N ALA A 799 0.70 39.07 -2.97
CA ALA A 799 -0.39 38.40 -2.29
C ALA A 799 -0.62 38.95 -0.88
N VAL A 800 -1.87 39.29 -0.59
CA VAL A 800 -2.36 39.55 0.76
C VAL A 800 -3.17 38.35 1.24
N LEU A 801 -2.68 37.67 2.26
CA LEU A 801 -3.36 36.54 2.89
C LEU A 801 -3.99 36.98 4.20
N SER A 802 -5.14 36.40 4.55
CA SER A 802 -5.73 36.58 5.87
C SER A 802 -6.22 35.25 6.44
N THR A 803 -6.00 35.04 7.74
CA THR A 803 -6.36 33.80 8.45
C THR A 803 -6.75 34.08 9.91
N THR A 804 -7.00 33.04 10.70
CA THR A 804 -7.32 33.18 12.12
C THR A 804 -6.11 33.69 12.93
N PRO A 805 -6.32 34.39 14.07
CA PRO A 805 -5.24 35.02 14.83
C PRO A 805 -4.09 34.11 15.26
N ASP A 806 -4.39 32.84 15.48
CA ASP A 806 -3.50 31.78 15.97
C ASP A 806 -2.73 31.05 14.85
N GLN A 807 -2.99 31.38 13.58
CA GLN A 807 -2.30 30.78 12.43
C GLN A 807 -1.35 31.76 11.75
N ILE A 808 -0.35 31.21 11.09
CA ILE A 808 0.55 31.94 10.19
C ILE A 808 0.23 31.51 8.76
N ALA A 809 -0.09 32.48 7.90
CA ALA A 809 -0.30 32.22 6.49
C ALA A 809 0.97 32.54 5.70
N ILE A 810 1.38 31.63 4.81
CA ILE A 810 2.60 31.72 4.01
C ILE A 810 2.23 31.72 2.52
N ALA A 811 2.80 32.67 1.78
CA ALA A 811 2.83 32.72 0.31
C ALA A 811 4.28 32.93 -0.16
N PRO A 812 4.57 32.74 -1.46
CA PRO A 812 5.87 33.09 -2.02
C PRO A 812 6.19 34.57 -1.83
N GLY A 813 7.46 34.86 -1.57
CA GLY A 813 8.00 36.21 -1.49
C GLY A 813 8.22 36.69 -0.07
N THR A 814 8.81 37.87 0.03
CA THR A 814 9.24 38.46 1.29
C THR A 814 8.04 39.09 1.99
N LEU A 815 7.94 38.84 3.30
CA LEU A 815 6.90 39.41 4.13
C LEU A 815 7.14 40.91 4.28
N GLU A 816 6.33 41.74 3.62
CA GLU A 816 6.45 43.19 3.70
C GLU A 816 5.71 43.75 4.91
N LYS A 817 4.58 43.14 5.25
CA LYS A 817 3.71 43.62 6.31
C LYS A 817 2.92 42.47 6.95
N GLU A 818 2.87 42.50 8.27
CA GLU A 818 1.98 41.69 9.08
C GLU A 818 1.12 42.61 9.97
N TRP A 819 -0.19 42.35 10.06
CA TRP A 819 -1.06 43.13 10.93
C TRP A 819 -2.31 42.36 11.37
N MET A 820 -2.96 42.87 12.42
CA MET A 820 -4.27 42.41 12.88
C MET A 820 -5.34 43.38 12.41
N ASP A 821 -6.42 42.88 11.81
CA ASP A 821 -7.61 43.67 11.49
C ASP A 821 -8.88 42.82 11.65
N LYS A 822 -9.94 43.39 12.24
CA LYS A 822 -11.25 42.73 12.40
C LYS A 822 -11.18 41.29 12.96
N GLY A 823 -10.29 41.05 13.94
CA GLY A 823 -10.11 39.74 14.56
C GLY A 823 -9.45 38.69 13.65
N ARG A 824 -8.77 39.10 12.57
CA ARG A 824 -8.02 38.23 11.66
C ARG A 824 -6.59 38.74 11.52
N ARG A 825 -5.66 37.81 11.25
CA ARG A 825 -4.24 38.12 11.02
C ARG A 825 -3.98 38.16 9.52
N TYR A 826 -3.28 39.20 9.07
CA TYR A 826 -3.01 39.46 7.67
C TYR A 826 -1.52 39.47 7.39
N PHE A 827 -1.15 38.99 6.20
CA PHE A 827 0.23 38.89 5.73
C PHE A 827 0.30 39.38 4.29
N HIS A 828 1.16 40.35 4.01
CA HIS A 828 1.43 40.84 2.66
C HIS A 828 2.79 40.35 2.20
N TYR A 829 2.80 39.49 1.18
CA TYR A 829 3.99 38.94 0.57
C TYR A 829 4.16 39.49 -0.85
N ARG A 830 5.40 39.84 -1.19
CA ARG A 830 5.74 40.29 -2.53
C ARG A 830 7.05 39.68 -3.00
N MET A 831 7.11 39.27 -4.26
CA MET A 831 8.35 38.81 -4.87
C MET A 831 9.14 39.99 -5.44
N ASP A 832 10.42 40.08 -5.11
CA ASP A 832 11.35 41.06 -5.70
C ASP A 832 11.69 40.74 -7.17
N LYS A 833 11.57 39.47 -7.57
CA LYS A 833 11.89 38.97 -8.91
C LYS A 833 10.75 38.10 -9.44
N PRO A 834 10.52 38.07 -10.76
CA PRO A 834 9.53 37.18 -11.35
C PRO A 834 9.78 35.71 -10.98
N ILE A 835 8.70 34.98 -10.69
CA ILE A 835 8.70 33.56 -10.37
C ILE A 835 7.87 32.79 -11.38
N LEU A 836 8.10 31.50 -11.56
CA LEU A 836 7.17 30.69 -12.35
C LEU A 836 5.78 30.74 -11.73
N ASN A 837 4.74 30.69 -12.58
CA ASN A 837 3.34 30.54 -12.13
C ASN A 837 3.09 29.10 -11.61
N PHE A 838 3.79 28.77 -10.54
CA PHE A 838 3.77 27.51 -9.84
C PHE A 838 4.10 27.87 -8.39
N TYR A 839 3.06 28.00 -7.57
CA TYR A 839 3.19 28.44 -6.18
C TYR A 839 2.16 27.78 -5.28
N ALA A 840 2.46 27.73 -3.99
CA ALA A 840 1.58 27.25 -2.94
C ALA A 840 1.30 28.32 -1.88
N ILE A 841 0.12 28.23 -1.28
CA ILE A 841 -0.30 29.02 -0.12
C ILE A 841 -0.62 28.05 1.01
N GLN A 842 -0.12 28.38 2.21
CA GLN A 842 -0.24 27.56 3.40
C GLN A 842 -0.75 28.36 4.58
N SER A 843 -1.49 27.72 5.49
CA SER A 843 -1.91 28.32 6.77
C SER A 843 -2.04 27.26 7.85
N ALA A 844 -1.29 27.42 8.93
CA ALA A 844 -1.35 26.53 10.08
C ALA A 844 -0.86 27.21 11.37
N ARG A 845 -1.03 26.51 12.49
CA ARG A 845 -0.38 26.82 13.76
C ARG A 845 1.05 26.32 13.71
N TYR A 846 1.96 27.20 13.33
CA TYR A 846 3.38 26.91 13.19
C TYR A 846 4.19 27.45 14.37
N GLU A 847 5.16 26.66 14.82
CA GLU A 847 6.40 27.17 15.36
C GLU A 847 7.41 27.37 14.23
N VAL A 848 8.35 28.30 14.42
CA VAL A 848 9.30 28.68 13.38
C VAL A 848 10.72 28.60 13.92
N ARG A 849 11.55 27.82 13.25
CA ARG A 849 13.00 27.81 13.47
C ARG A 849 13.66 28.66 12.40
N HIS A 850 14.30 29.74 12.83
CA HIS A 850 15.01 30.69 11.97
C HIS A 850 16.50 30.39 11.94
N ASP A 851 17.08 30.22 10.75
CA ASP A 851 18.52 30.11 10.51
C ASP A 851 18.92 30.96 9.30
N ARG A 852 20.21 30.98 8.96
CA ARG A 852 20.71 31.73 7.79
C ARG A 852 21.82 30.97 7.07
N TRP A 853 21.95 31.25 5.79
CA TRP A 853 23.13 30.94 4.99
C TRP A 853 23.53 32.22 4.26
N GLN A 854 24.67 32.79 4.64
CA GLN A 854 25.11 34.11 4.15
C GLN A 854 24.01 35.18 4.38
N ASP A 855 23.55 35.84 3.32
CA ASP A 855 22.46 36.82 3.36
C ASP A 855 21.07 36.20 3.29
N VAL A 856 20.94 34.91 2.93
CA VAL A 856 19.66 34.19 2.78
C VAL A 856 19.15 33.69 4.12
N THR A 857 17.88 33.98 4.45
CA THR A 857 17.21 33.39 5.63
C THR A 857 16.68 31.99 5.30
N ILE A 858 16.77 31.08 6.27
CA ILE A 858 16.23 29.72 6.16
C ILE A 858 15.26 29.53 7.32
N ASP A 859 13.97 29.48 7.00
CA ASP A 859 12.91 29.35 7.99
C ASP A 859 12.21 28.00 7.85
N VAL A 860 12.16 27.22 8.93
CA VAL A 860 11.38 25.98 8.98
C VAL A 860 10.14 26.20 9.82
N PHE A 861 8.97 26.16 9.17
CA PHE A 861 7.65 26.24 9.78
C PHE A 861 7.16 24.82 10.05
N TYR A 862 7.00 24.46 11.31
CA TYR A 862 6.65 23.10 11.72
C TYR A 862 5.54 23.12 12.79
N HIS A 863 4.83 22.01 12.91
CA HIS A 863 3.82 21.82 13.93
C HIS A 863 4.46 21.59 15.31
N PRO A 864 4.02 22.27 16.38
CA PRO A 864 4.53 22.01 17.72
C PRO A 864 4.49 20.51 18.07
N GLY A 865 5.63 19.95 18.52
CA GLY A 865 5.84 18.53 18.75
C GLY A 865 6.53 17.77 17.62
N HIS A 866 6.82 18.41 16.48
CA HIS A 866 7.50 17.79 15.31
C HIS A 866 8.96 18.27 15.13
N GLU A 867 9.64 18.65 16.21
CA GLU A 867 10.98 19.27 16.17
C GLU A 867 12.10 18.32 15.70
N TYR A 868 11.85 17.00 15.70
CA TYR A 868 12.85 15.92 15.67
C TYR A 868 13.94 16.06 14.58
N ASN A 869 13.55 16.54 13.38
CA ASN A 869 14.43 16.59 12.21
C ASN A 869 14.61 18.00 11.62
N VAL A 870 14.09 19.04 12.28
CA VAL A 870 14.15 20.43 11.80
C VAL A 870 15.59 20.86 11.52
N GLU A 871 16.53 20.59 12.45
CA GLU A 871 17.94 20.93 12.28
C GLU A 871 18.61 20.16 11.12
N ARG A 872 18.16 18.94 10.82
CA ARG A 872 18.69 18.17 9.67
C ARG A 872 18.22 18.76 8.35
N MET A 873 16.96 19.20 8.29
CA MET A 873 16.40 19.87 7.12
C MET A 873 17.11 21.20 6.85
N ILE A 874 17.38 22.01 7.89
CA ILE A 874 18.14 23.27 7.78
C ILE A 874 19.54 22.99 7.22
N ARG A 875 20.27 22.02 7.79
CA ARG A 875 21.61 21.67 7.30
C ARG A 875 21.58 21.18 5.85
N GLY A 876 20.56 20.41 5.46
CA GLY A 876 20.36 19.96 4.07
C GLY A 876 20.18 21.13 3.11
N ALA A 877 19.32 22.09 3.48
CA ALA A 877 19.09 23.31 2.71
C ALA A 877 20.35 24.18 2.62
N GLN A 878 21.06 24.40 3.74
CA GLN A 878 22.32 25.15 3.77
C GLN A 878 23.38 24.52 2.87
N ALA A 879 23.54 23.19 2.93
CA ALA A 879 24.51 22.48 2.11
C ALA A 879 24.13 22.49 0.62
N GLY A 880 22.83 22.41 0.30
CA GLY A 880 22.29 22.58 -1.05
C GLY A 880 22.58 23.98 -1.61
N LEU A 881 22.27 25.03 -0.83
CA LEU A 881 22.55 26.43 -1.19
C LEU A 881 24.06 26.67 -1.40
N GLU A 882 24.91 26.22 -0.48
CA GLU A 882 26.36 26.36 -0.56
C GLU A 882 26.92 25.67 -1.81
N TYR A 883 26.52 24.42 -2.05
CA TYR A 883 27.01 23.65 -3.19
C TYR A 883 26.55 24.27 -4.52
N ALA A 884 25.25 24.49 -4.68
CA ALA A 884 24.68 24.96 -5.93
C ALA A 884 25.12 26.39 -6.26
N SER A 885 25.16 27.27 -5.25
CA SER A 885 25.63 28.66 -5.45
C SER A 885 27.07 28.72 -5.92
N ARG A 886 27.94 27.87 -5.36
CA ARG A 886 29.35 27.82 -5.74
C ARG A 886 29.58 27.17 -7.10
N ARG A 887 28.81 26.15 -7.47
CA ARG A 887 29.04 25.37 -8.70
C ARG A 887 28.30 25.91 -9.92
N PHE A 888 27.09 26.41 -9.75
CA PHE A 888 26.15 26.66 -10.85
C PHE A 888 25.80 28.14 -11.04
N GLY A 889 25.71 28.93 -9.97
CA GLY A 889 25.39 30.35 -10.02
C GLY A 889 24.58 30.80 -8.79
N PRO A 890 24.41 32.11 -8.57
CA PRO A 890 23.80 32.62 -7.34
C PRO A 890 22.33 32.19 -7.16
N TYR A 891 21.92 32.01 -5.90
CA TYR A 891 20.52 31.86 -5.53
C TYR A 891 19.74 33.16 -5.77
N GLN A 892 18.50 33.06 -6.25
CA GLN A 892 17.77 34.21 -6.78
C GLN A 892 16.96 34.99 -5.72
N PHE A 893 16.65 34.39 -4.56
CA PHE A 893 15.78 34.95 -3.53
C PHE A 893 16.55 35.28 -2.24
N ARG A 894 15.93 36.04 -1.32
CA ARG A 894 16.52 36.40 -0.02
C ARG A 894 16.19 35.43 1.11
N GLU A 895 15.33 34.47 0.83
CA GLU A 895 14.83 33.50 1.80
C GLU A 895 14.57 32.15 1.15
N LEU A 896 14.60 31.12 1.97
CA LEU A 896 14.21 29.77 1.63
C LEU A 896 13.42 29.20 2.81
N ARG A 897 12.15 28.86 2.57
CA ARG A 897 11.26 28.35 3.63
C ARG A 897 11.04 26.86 3.45
N ILE A 898 11.04 26.10 4.53
CA ILE A 898 10.49 24.74 4.56
C ILE A 898 9.21 24.81 5.38
N VAL A 899 8.10 24.32 4.85
CA VAL A 899 6.78 24.49 5.49
C VAL A 899 6.09 23.15 5.62
N GLU A 900 5.78 22.77 6.85
CA GLU A 900 5.08 21.52 7.10
C GLU A 900 3.62 21.59 6.65
N PHE A 901 3.13 20.51 6.02
CA PHE A 901 1.71 20.35 5.73
C PHE A 901 1.19 18.95 6.13
N PRO A 902 -0.13 18.82 6.37
CA PRO A 902 -0.73 17.55 6.80
C PRO A 902 -0.50 16.41 5.83
N ARG A 903 -0.54 15.16 6.32
CA ARG A 903 -0.37 13.93 5.51
C ARG A 903 -1.52 13.62 4.55
N TYR A 904 -2.34 14.61 4.22
CA TYR A 904 -3.26 14.56 3.07
C TYR A 904 -2.50 14.45 1.75
N GLY A 905 -1.22 14.83 1.72
CA GLY A 905 -0.24 14.41 0.72
C GLY A 905 0.96 13.75 1.39
N ASN A 906 1.69 12.91 0.65
CA ASN A 906 2.90 12.22 1.14
C ASN A 906 4.09 12.50 0.22
N TYR A 907 4.47 13.77 0.10
CA TYR A 907 5.55 14.24 -0.77
C TYR A 907 6.21 15.51 -0.21
N ALA A 908 7.30 15.92 -0.84
CA ALA A 908 7.87 17.26 -0.76
C ALA A 908 7.82 17.87 -2.17
N GLN A 909 7.76 19.20 -2.25
CA GLN A 909 7.73 19.90 -3.54
C GLN A 909 8.47 21.23 -3.43
N ALA A 910 9.34 21.54 -4.40
CA ALA A 910 9.99 22.84 -4.45
C ALA A 910 9.14 23.88 -5.20
N PHE A 911 8.57 24.84 -4.49
CA PHE A 911 8.05 26.10 -5.06
C PHE A 911 9.12 27.21 -4.97
N PRO A 912 8.96 28.35 -5.68
CA PRO A 912 9.91 29.45 -5.62
C PRO A 912 10.15 29.95 -4.19
N GLY A 913 11.34 29.68 -3.64
CA GLY A 913 11.74 30.04 -2.27
C GLY A 913 10.93 29.38 -1.13
N THR A 914 10.07 28.40 -1.42
CA THR A 914 9.25 27.72 -0.41
C THR A 914 9.13 26.22 -0.73
N ILE A 915 9.42 25.37 0.24
CA ILE A 915 9.46 23.91 0.13
C ILE A 915 8.44 23.32 1.12
N PRO A 916 7.20 23.05 0.69
CA PRO A 916 6.25 22.29 1.48
C PRO A 916 6.73 20.85 1.65
N LEU A 917 6.68 20.34 2.88
CA LEU A 917 7.09 18.99 3.22
C LEU A 917 6.06 18.34 4.13
N SER A 918 5.56 17.16 3.73
CA SER A 918 4.50 16.47 4.48
C SER A 918 4.97 16.01 5.87
N GLU A 919 4.09 16.08 6.88
CA GLU A 919 4.34 15.56 8.24
C GLU A 919 4.79 14.08 8.25
N SER A 920 4.38 13.28 7.24
CA SER A 920 4.75 11.86 7.11
C SER A 920 6.03 11.59 6.30
N MET A 921 6.63 12.62 5.69
CA MET A 921 7.85 12.44 4.88
C MET A 921 9.10 12.54 5.74
N GLY A 922 9.46 13.72 6.25
CA GLY A 922 10.78 13.97 6.87
C GLY A 922 10.77 14.27 8.37
N PHE A 923 9.66 14.76 8.92
CA PHE A 923 9.60 15.24 10.31
C PHE A 923 9.72 14.11 11.34
N ILE A 924 9.20 12.92 11.03
CA ILE A 924 9.20 11.76 11.93
C ILE A 924 10.33 10.75 11.67
N ALA A 925 11.37 11.10 10.90
CA ALA A 925 12.51 10.21 10.65
C ALA A 925 13.25 9.89 11.96
N ARG A 926 13.64 8.63 12.18
CA ARG A 926 14.49 8.22 13.30
C ARG A 926 15.87 7.83 12.78
N ILE A 927 16.79 8.78 12.81
CA ILE A 927 18.15 8.62 12.29
C ILE A 927 19.13 8.45 13.43
N ASP A 928 19.82 7.32 13.45
CA ASP A 928 21.01 7.12 14.28
C ASP A 928 22.27 7.59 13.51
N ASN A 929 22.97 8.59 14.06
CA ASN A 929 24.17 9.14 13.42
C ASN A 929 25.33 8.14 13.39
N ASP A 930 25.41 7.26 14.38
CA ASP A 930 26.49 6.29 14.54
C ASP A 930 26.23 5.01 13.74
N SER A 931 24.99 4.83 13.26
CA SER A 931 24.65 3.71 12.39
C SER A 931 25.32 3.87 11.01
N PRO A 932 26.11 2.87 10.57
CA PRO A 932 26.65 2.84 9.21
C PRO A 932 25.56 2.53 8.16
N LYS A 933 24.37 2.13 8.60
CA LYS A 933 23.24 1.74 7.74
C LYS A 933 22.24 2.88 7.49
N ASP A 934 22.10 3.80 8.44
CA ASP A 934 21.09 4.84 8.40
C ASP A 934 21.49 5.95 7.42
N ILE A 935 20.58 6.22 6.48
CA ILE A 935 20.67 7.31 5.51
C ILE A 935 19.86 8.49 6.04
N ASP A 936 20.49 9.65 6.15
CA ASP A 936 19.84 10.90 6.56
C ASP A 936 19.00 11.46 5.41
N TYR A 937 17.82 10.85 5.23
CA TYR A 937 16.95 11.20 4.13
C TYR A 937 16.23 12.57 4.29
N PRO A 938 15.93 13.10 5.49
CA PRO A 938 15.49 14.49 5.64
C PRO A 938 16.54 15.49 5.14
N PHE A 939 17.82 15.29 5.47
CA PHE A 939 18.91 16.10 4.92
C PHE A 939 18.96 15.99 3.39
N TYR A 940 18.89 14.76 2.86
CA TYR A 940 18.88 14.50 1.42
C TYR A 940 17.72 15.19 0.70
N VAL A 941 16.49 15.01 1.18
CA VAL A 941 15.29 15.59 0.57
C VAL A 941 15.36 17.11 0.62
N SER A 942 15.74 17.72 1.76
CA SER A 942 15.90 19.17 1.84
C SER A 942 16.95 19.70 0.86
N ALA A 943 18.06 18.98 0.64
CA ALA A 943 19.05 19.34 -0.37
C ALA A 943 18.50 19.20 -1.81
N HIS A 944 17.72 18.16 -2.08
CA HIS A 944 17.06 17.93 -3.37
C HIS A 944 16.06 19.04 -3.70
N GLU A 945 15.15 19.35 -2.78
CA GLU A 945 14.15 20.41 -2.97
C GLU A 945 14.80 21.80 -3.08
N THR A 946 15.94 22.01 -2.42
CA THR A 946 16.74 23.22 -2.59
C THR A 946 17.40 23.29 -3.97
N ALA A 947 17.88 22.17 -4.52
CA ALA A 947 18.49 22.12 -5.83
C ALA A 947 17.52 22.50 -6.96
N HIS A 948 16.22 22.22 -6.79
CA HIS A 948 15.19 22.65 -7.73
C HIS A 948 15.13 24.16 -7.94
N GLN A 949 15.62 24.96 -6.98
CA GLN A 949 15.69 26.41 -7.15
C GLN A 949 16.55 26.81 -8.35
N TRP A 950 17.51 25.97 -8.77
CA TRP A 950 18.23 26.08 -10.05
C TRP A 950 17.57 25.24 -11.14
N TRP A 951 17.23 23.98 -10.84
CA TRP A 951 16.70 22.99 -11.79
C TRP A 951 15.18 22.89 -11.70
N GLY A 952 14.48 23.58 -12.59
CA GLY A 952 13.01 23.68 -12.58
C GLY A 952 12.49 25.08 -12.28
N HIS A 953 13.29 25.96 -11.67
CA HIS A 953 12.95 27.37 -11.42
C HIS A 953 13.79 28.38 -12.20
N GLN A 954 15.13 28.27 -12.20
CA GLN A 954 15.97 29.08 -13.09
C GLN A 954 16.00 28.48 -14.51
N LEU A 955 16.39 27.21 -14.61
CA LEU A 955 16.36 26.44 -15.86
C LEU A 955 15.05 25.66 -15.93
N VAL A 956 14.23 25.93 -16.95
CA VAL A 956 12.95 25.23 -17.14
C VAL A 956 12.96 24.55 -18.50
N GLY A 957 12.65 23.25 -18.50
CA GLY A 957 12.57 22.46 -19.73
C GLY A 957 11.27 22.70 -20.51
N ALA A 958 11.35 22.58 -21.83
CA ALA A 958 10.19 22.50 -22.71
C ALA A 958 9.32 21.29 -22.36
N ASN A 959 8.02 21.33 -22.69
CA ASN A 959 7.12 20.19 -22.50
C ASN A 959 7.34 19.08 -23.55
N THR A 960 8.51 18.45 -23.51
CA THR A 960 8.96 17.40 -24.43
C THR A 960 9.46 16.17 -23.67
N ARG A 961 9.64 15.05 -24.37
CA ARG A 961 10.34 13.88 -23.84
C ARG A 961 11.69 14.26 -23.24
N GLY A 962 12.04 13.64 -22.11
CA GLY A 962 13.26 13.89 -21.35
C GLY A 962 13.27 15.19 -20.56
N ALA A 963 12.21 16.01 -20.57
CA ALA A 963 12.17 17.28 -19.83
C ALA A 963 12.44 17.11 -18.33
N THR A 964 11.93 16.04 -17.71
CA THR A 964 12.14 15.73 -16.29
C THR A 964 13.59 15.38 -15.97
N ALA A 965 14.44 15.08 -16.96
CA ALA A 965 15.87 14.93 -16.72
C ALA A 965 16.53 16.27 -16.38
N LEU A 966 16.00 17.39 -16.91
CA LEU A 966 16.49 18.74 -16.61
C LEU A 966 16.05 19.26 -15.25
N SER A 967 14.94 18.76 -14.69
CA SER A 967 14.48 19.11 -13.33
C SER A 967 14.92 18.05 -12.31
N GLU A 968 14.39 16.84 -12.42
CA GLU A 968 14.52 15.80 -11.39
C GLU A 968 15.93 15.20 -11.37
N SER A 969 16.47 14.80 -12.53
CA SER A 969 17.79 14.16 -12.54
C SER A 969 18.91 15.11 -12.14
N LEU A 970 18.83 16.39 -12.52
CA LEU A 970 19.81 17.40 -12.09
C LEU A 970 19.69 17.76 -10.60
N SER A 971 18.46 17.81 -10.05
CA SER A 971 18.23 17.96 -8.61
C SER A 971 18.74 16.76 -7.81
N GLU A 972 18.44 15.53 -8.27
CA GLU A 972 19.00 14.29 -7.70
C GLU A 972 20.53 14.32 -7.72
N TYR A 973 21.14 14.66 -8.85
CA TYR A 973 22.58 14.76 -8.96
C TYR A 973 23.17 15.77 -7.97
N THR A 974 22.55 16.94 -7.85
CA THR A 974 23.00 17.98 -6.91
C THR A 974 22.90 17.48 -5.47
N ALA A 975 21.78 16.86 -5.09
CA ALA A 975 21.59 16.29 -3.75
C ALA A 975 22.57 15.14 -3.45
N LEU A 976 22.84 14.28 -4.44
CA LEU A 976 23.87 13.24 -4.36
C LEU A 976 25.25 13.83 -4.10
N MET A 977 25.62 14.92 -4.77
CA MET A 977 26.93 15.55 -4.59
C MET A 977 27.06 16.22 -3.22
N VAL A 978 25.98 16.81 -2.73
CA VAL A 978 25.88 17.33 -1.35
C VAL A 978 26.05 16.18 -0.35
N MET A 979 25.31 15.08 -0.55
CA MET A 979 25.46 13.89 0.30
C MET A 979 26.86 13.29 0.23
N LYS A 980 27.46 13.12 -0.94
CA LYS A 980 28.81 12.56 -1.11
C LYS A 980 29.86 13.32 -0.29
N ARG A 981 29.66 14.63 -0.07
CA ARG A 981 30.53 15.47 0.77
C ARG A 981 30.17 15.38 2.26
N ALA A 982 28.88 15.24 2.59
CA ALA A 982 28.40 15.16 3.96
C ALA A 982 28.57 13.76 4.58
N VAL A 983 28.43 12.71 3.78
CA VAL A 983 28.47 11.31 4.18
C VAL A 983 29.55 10.58 3.38
N GLY A 984 30.39 9.81 4.07
CA GLY A 984 31.51 9.10 3.44
C GLY A 984 31.09 8.05 2.40
N GLY A 985 32.07 7.52 1.66
CA GLY A 985 31.85 6.61 0.53
C GLY A 985 31.01 5.36 0.83
N GLN A 986 31.06 4.84 2.06
CA GLN A 986 30.28 3.67 2.47
C GLN A 986 28.76 3.94 2.47
N LYS A 987 28.32 5.07 3.05
CA LYS A 987 26.90 5.47 3.04
C LYS A 987 26.46 5.80 1.61
N MET A 988 27.36 6.39 0.82
CA MET A 988 27.07 6.67 -0.59
C MET A 988 26.87 5.39 -1.40
N ARG A 989 27.74 4.38 -1.24
CA ARG A 989 27.58 3.05 -1.84
C ARG A 989 26.23 2.41 -1.48
N ARG A 990 25.80 2.52 -0.22
CA ARG A 990 24.49 2.01 0.23
C ARG A 990 23.33 2.75 -0.43
N PHE A 991 23.40 4.08 -0.55
CA PHE A 991 22.37 4.88 -1.22
C PHE A 991 22.26 4.53 -2.71
N LEU A 992 23.39 4.43 -3.43
CA LEU A 992 23.41 4.00 -4.83
C LEU A 992 22.79 2.62 -4.98
N ARG A 993 23.02 1.72 -4.02
CA ARG A 993 22.37 0.41 -4.00
C ARG A 993 20.86 0.50 -3.85
N TYR A 994 20.33 1.38 -3.00
CA TYR A 994 18.88 1.62 -2.91
C TYR A 994 18.32 2.20 -4.21
N ASN A 995 19.02 3.15 -4.85
CA ASN A 995 18.60 3.68 -6.15
C ASN A 995 18.61 2.62 -7.24
N LEU A 996 19.61 1.74 -7.27
CA LEU A 996 19.67 0.62 -8.21
C LEU A 996 18.54 -0.39 -7.97
N ASP A 997 18.27 -0.77 -6.72
CA ASP A 997 17.14 -1.65 -6.38
C ASP A 997 15.80 -1.01 -6.80
N ALA A 998 15.59 0.27 -6.50
CA ALA A 998 14.38 1.01 -6.86
C ALA A 998 14.21 1.15 -8.39
N TYR A 999 15.30 1.38 -9.12
CA TYR A 999 15.29 1.39 -10.59
C TYR A 999 14.86 0.02 -11.15
N LEU A 1000 15.52 -1.05 -10.73
CA LEU A 1000 15.23 -2.40 -11.21
C LEU A 1000 13.81 -2.85 -10.84
N MET A 1001 13.33 -2.50 -9.64
CA MET A 1001 11.94 -2.75 -9.21
C MET A 1001 10.93 -1.95 -10.04
N GLY A 1002 11.24 -0.70 -10.38
CA GLY A 1002 10.42 0.14 -11.25
C GLY A 1002 10.27 -0.47 -12.64
N ARG A 1003 11.37 -0.92 -13.26
CA ARG A 1003 11.37 -1.64 -14.54
C ARG A 1003 10.51 -2.90 -14.50
N ALA A 1004 10.61 -3.64 -13.41
CA ALA A 1004 9.83 -4.85 -13.18
C ALA A 1004 8.31 -4.58 -13.08
N THR A 1005 7.91 -3.38 -12.62
CA THR A 1005 6.50 -3.02 -12.39
C THR A 1005 5.92 -2.06 -13.43
N GLU A 1006 6.72 -1.67 -14.44
CA GLU A 1006 6.33 -0.78 -15.55
C GLU A 1006 5.06 -1.29 -16.25
N ARG A 1007 4.13 -0.38 -16.51
CA ARG A 1007 2.78 -0.68 -17.02
C ARG A 1007 2.65 -0.48 -18.52
N ARG A 1008 3.48 0.37 -19.12
CA ARG A 1008 3.52 0.71 -20.54
C ARG A 1008 4.80 0.18 -21.18
N LYS A 1009 5.90 0.89 -21.02
CA LYS A 1009 7.21 0.55 -21.59
C LYS A 1009 8.27 1.38 -20.89
N GLU A 1010 9.47 0.84 -20.79
CA GLU A 1010 10.61 1.61 -20.31
C GLU A 1010 11.14 2.49 -21.44
N LEU A 1011 11.44 3.75 -21.14
CA LEU A 1011 12.09 4.68 -22.07
C LEU A 1011 13.51 5.04 -21.59
N PRO A 1012 14.44 5.32 -22.52
CA PRO A 1012 15.73 5.93 -22.18
C PRO A 1012 15.57 7.25 -21.42
N LEU A 1013 16.61 7.66 -20.67
CA LEU A 1013 16.53 8.84 -19.80
C LEU A 1013 16.24 10.13 -20.60
N ALA A 1014 16.86 10.30 -21.77
CA ALA A 1014 16.61 11.45 -22.65
C ALA A 1014 15.30 11.34 -23.45
N GLN A 1015 14.56 10.24 -23.31
CA GLN A 1015 13.25 10.02 -23.94
C GLN A 1015 12.13 9.90 -22.90
N ASN A 1016 12.45 10.06 -21.62
CA ASN A 1016 11.53 9.78 -20.52
C ASN A 1016 10.22 10.57 -20.63
N GLU A 1017 9.10 9.88 -20.42
CA GLU A 1017 7.74 10.45 -20.42
C GLU A 1017 7.20 10.54 -18.98
N ASN A 1018 7.99 11.15 -18.08
CA ASN A 1018 7.64 11.28 -16.65
C ASN A 1018 7.55 9.93 -15.89
N GLN A 1019 8.48 9.00 -16.15
CA GLN A 1019 8.62 7.76 -15.37
C GLN A 1019 9.56 8.01 -14.18
N ASP A 1020 9.01 7.95 -12.96
CA ASP A 1020 9.72 8.28 -11.71
C ASP A 1020 11.00 7.46 -11.51
N TYR A 1021 10.93 6.15 -11.73
CA TYR A 1021 12.09 5.28 -11.57
C TYR A 1021 13.20 5.58 -12.61
N VAL A 1022 12.87 6.25 -13.73
CA VAL A 1022 13.86 6.66 -14.73
C VAL A 1022 14.49 7.99 -14.34
N HIS A 1023 13.72 9.07 -14.16
CA HIS A 1023 14.33 10.39 -13.92
C HIS A 1023 14.92 10.53 -12.50
N TYR A 1024 14.38 9.85 -11.48
CA TYR A 1024 14.97 9.87 -10.14
C TYR A 1024 16.10 8.84 -10.04
N ARG A 1025 15.77 7.55 -10.22
CA ARG A 1025 16.69 6.45 -9.88
C ARG A 1025 17.78 6.24 -10.93
N LYS A 1026 17.40 6.05 -12.20
CA LYS A 1026 18.39 5.95 -13.30
C LYS A 1026 19.15 7.26 -13.48
N GLY A 1027 18.46 8.41 -13.43
CA GLY A 1027 19.07 9.73 -13.52
C GLY A 1027 20.17 9.94 -12.48
N SER A 1028 19.90 9.58 -11.22
CA SER A 1028 20.87 9.58 -10.13
C SER A 1028 22.10 8.72 -10.45
N LEU A 1029 21.91 7.44 -10.81
CA LEU A 1029 23.02 6.52 -11.12
C LEU A 1029 23.83 6.99 -12.34
N ALA A 1030 23.16 7.45 -13.38
CA ALA A 1030 23.77 7.90 -14.62
C ALA A 1030 24.68 9.11 -14.40
N LEU A 1031 24.17 10.16 -13.76
CA LEU A 1031 24.94 11.39 -13.52
C LEU A 1031 26.03 11.17 -12.47
N TYR A 1032 25.80 10.28 -11.48
CA TYR A 1032 26.83 9.90 -10.52
C TYR A 1032 27.99 9.15 -11.20
N LEU A 1033 27.71 8.20 -12.09
CA LEU A 1033 28.73 7.49 -12.88
C LEU A 1033 29.46 8.46 -13.81
N LEU A 1034 28.73 9.36 -14.47
CA LEU A 1034 29.30 10.32 -15.41
C LEU A 1034 30.28 11.28 -14.73
N GLN A 1035 29.92 11.84 -13.56
CA GLN A 1035 30.86 12.68 -12.81
C GLN A 1035 32.09 11.90 -12.32
N ASP A 1036 31.93 10.60 -12.04
CA ASP A 1036 33.02 9.76 -11.56
C ASP A 1036 34.03 9.41 -12.67
N LEU A 1037 33.58 9.40 -13.93
CA LEU A 1037 34.40 9.09 -15.10
C LEU A 1037 34.98 10.32 -15.81
N LEU A 1038 34.23 11.43 -15.85
CA LEU A 1038 34.66 12.67 -16.52
C LEU A 1038 35.23 13.70 -15.55
N GLY A 1039 34.93 13.57 -14.25
CA GLY A 1039 35.25 14.55 -13.22
C GLY A 1039 34.07 15.47 -12.90
N GLU A 1040 33.88 15.74 -11.61
CA GLU A 1040 32.82 16.62 -11.10
C GLU A 1040 32.88 18.03 -11.72
N ASP A 1041 34.08 18.59 -11.89
CA ASP A 1041 34.26 19.95 -12.44
C ASP A 1041 33.85 20.04 -13.92
N VAL A 1042 34.06 18.97 -14.69
CA VAL A 1042 33.69 18.89 -16.12
C VAL A 1042 32.18 18.85 -16.27
N VAL A 1043 31.51 17.95 -15.55
CA VAL A 1043 30.05 17.84 -15.57
C VAL A 1043 29.40 19.12 -15.06
N ASN A 1044 29.86 19.65 -13.92
CA ASN A 1044 29.35 20.91 -13.37
C ASN A 1044 29.60 22.11 -14.30
N GLY A 1045 30.69 22.09 -15.08
CA GLY A 1045 30.96 23.10 -16.10
C GLY A 1045 29.88 23.17 -17.17
N VAL A 1046 29.39 22.01 -17.64
CA VAL A 1046 28.27 21.93 -18.61
C VAL A 1046 26.98 22.45 -17.98
N LEU A 1047 26.65 22.00 -16.76
CA LEU A 1047 25.44 22.42 -16.05
C LEU A 1047 25.40 23.93 -15.80
N ARG A 1048 26.54 24.53 -15.41
CA ARG A 1048 26.70 25.98 -15.30
C ARG A 1048 26.53 26.69 -16.64
N GLY A 1049 27.03 26.10 -17.73
CA GLY A 1049 26.83 26.59 -19.09
C GLY A 1049 25.35 26.66 -19.48
N LEU A 1050 24.59 25.60 -19.19
CA LEU A 1050 23.15 25.54 -19.44
C LEU A 1050 22.39 26.64 -18.70
N LEU A 1051 22.69 26.87 -17.42
CA LEU A 1051 22.06 27.96 -16.66
C LEU A 1051 22.43 29.33 -17.20
N LYS A 1052 23.70 29.55 -17.58
CA LYS A 1052 24.12 30.82 -18.19
C LYS A 1052 23.39 31.07 -19.52
N GLU A 1053 23.16 30.03 -20.31
CA GLU A 1053 22.53 30.16 -21.62
C GLU A 1053 21.00 30.24 -21.55
N HIS A 1054 20.35 29.48 -20.67
CA HIS A 1054 18.90 29.29 -20.68
C HIS A 1054 18.19 29.72 -19.39
N GLY A 1055 18.92 30.06 -18.32
CA GLY A 1055 18.35 30.50 -17.05
C GLY A 1055 17.47 31.73 -17.22
N PHE A 1056 16.25 31.67 -16.67
CA PHE A 1056 15.23 32.74 -16.73
C PHE A 1056 14.82 33.18 -18.15
N LYS A 1057 15.10 32.37 -19.18
CA LYS A 1057 14.65 32.65 -20.55
C LYS A 1057 13.31 31.97 -20.83
N GLY A 1058 12.39 32.74 -21.41
CA GLY A 1058 11.11 32.24 -21.93
C GLY A 1058 11.27 31.40 -23.21
N ALA A 1059 10.15 31.12 -23.86
CA ALA A 1059 10.15 30.39 -25.13
C ALA A 1059 11.11 30.99 -26.18
N PRO A 1060 11.85 30.16 -26.95
CA PRO A 1060 11.81 28.71 -26.94
C PRO A 1060 12.60 28.08 -25.78
N TYR A 1061 11.92 27.25 -24.99
CA TYR A 1061 12.52 26.55 -23.87
C TYR A 1061 13.57 25.51 -24.32
N PRO A 1062 14.61 25.25 -23.52
CA PRO A 1062 15.58 24.20 -23.78
C PRO A 1062 14.93 22.81 -23.67
N THR A 1063 15.40 21.87 -24.48
CA THR A 1063 15.04 20.46 -24.36
C THR A 1063 16.21 19.68 -23.77
N VAL A 1064 16.00 18.40 -23.45
CA VAL A 1064 17.06 17.53 -22.91
C VAL A 1064 18.28 17.42 -23.85
N LEU A 1065 18.11 17.73 -25.14
CA LEU A 1065 19.21 17.78 -26.11
C LEU A 1065 20.30 18.77 -25.69
N ALA A 1066 19.95 19.92 -25.12
CA ALA A 1066 20.94 20.89 -24.64
C ALA A 1066 21.90 20.26 -23.60
N LEU A 1067 21.35 19.44 -22.70
CA LEU A 1067 22.15 18.70 -21.73
C LEU A 1067 22.98 17.61 -22.39
N VAL A 1068 22.36 16.76 -23.23
CA VAL A 1068 23.04 15.62 -23.86
C VAL A 1068 24.16 16.08 -24.78
N ASP A 1069 23.92 17.10 -25.61
CA ASP A 1069 24.91 17.65 -26.54
C ASP A 1069 26.04 18.36 -25.80
N GLY A 1070 25.72 19.11 -24.75
CA GLY A 1070 26.72 19.74 -23.88
C GLY A 1070 27.64 18.71 -23.21
N LEU A 1071 27.07 17.61 -22.70
CA LEU A 1071 27.85 16.51 -22.12
C LEU A 1071 28.66 15.77 -23.19
N ARG A 1072 28.09 15.53 -24.38
CA ARG A 1072 28.78 14.89 -25.51
C ARG A 1072 29.99 15.70 -25.97
N ALA A 1073 29.88 17.03 -26.01
CA ALA A 1073 30.96 17.91 -26.44
C ALA A 1073 32.19 17.89 -25.52
N VAL A 1074 32.01 17.64 -24.22
CA VAL A 1074 33.11 17.58 -23.25
C VAL A 1074 33.60 16.16 -22.96
N THR A 1075 32.94 15.15 -23.54
CA THR A 1075 33.28 13.74 -23.31
C THR A 1075 34.43 13.30 -24.23
N PRO A 1076 35.55 12.79 -23.70
CA PRO A 1076 36.65 12.28 -24.51
C PRO A 1076 36.23 11.12 -25.44
N PRO A 1077 36.87 10.94 -26.62
CA PRO A 1077 36.48 9.92 -27.60
C PRO A 1077 36.48 8.48 -27.05
N ASP A 1078 37.38 8.15 -26.13
CA ASP A 1078 37.46 6.84 -25.47
C ASP A 1078 36.30 6.57 -24.50
N LYS A 1079 35.55 7.61 -24.11
CA LYS A 1079 34.41 7.57 -23.18
C LYS A 1079 33.08 7.98 -23.82
N ALA A 1080 33.06 8.28 -25.12
CA ALA A 1080 31.88 8.76 -25.84
C ALA A 1080 30.66 7.82 -25.71
N TYR A 1081 30.91 6.51 -25.57
CA TYR A 1081 29.88 5.50 -25.36
C TYR A 1081 28.98 5.76 -24.15
N LEU A 1082 29.51 6.42 -23.09
CA LEU A 1082 28.77 6.67 -21.85
C LEU A 1082 27.52 7.50 -22.08
N ILE A 1083 27.58 8.50 -22.97
CA ILE A 1083 26.44 9.37 -23.22
C ILE A 1083 25.30 8.57 -23.87
N ASP A 1084 25.63 7.75 -24.87
CA ASP A 1084 24.63 6.93 -25.56
C ASP A 1084 24.03 5.87 -24.62
N ASP A 1085 24.86 5.23 -23.78
CA ASP A 1085 24.38 4.18 -22.88
C ASP A 1085 23.53 4.71 -21.71
N LEU A 1086 23.89 5.88 -21.18
CA LEU A 1086 23.18 6.48 -20.03
C LEU A 1086 21.90 7.21 -20.45
N PHE A 1087 21.93 7.94 -21.58
CA PHE A 1087 20.84 8.84 -21.99
C PHE A 1087 19.97 8.27 -23.12
N GLU A 1088 20.59 7.66 -24.13
CA GLU A 1088 19.91 7.26 -25.38
C GLU A 1088 19.42 5.81 -25.37
N HIS A 1089 19.97 4.97 -24.49
CA HIS A 1089 19.66 3.55 -24.45
C HIS A 1089 19.30 3.06 -23.04
N ILE A 1090 18.74 1.84 -23.00
CA ILE A 1090 18.51 1.08 -21.77
C ILE A 1090 19.61 0.04 -21.69
N VAL A 1091 20.70 0.38 -21.02
CA VAL A 1091 21.87 -0.50 -20.88
C VAL A 1091 21.92 -1.06 -19.47
N LEU A 1092 22.21 -2.35 -19.39
CA LEU A 1092 22.43 -3.07 -18.15
C LEU A 1092 23.76 -3.81 -18.23
N TYR A 1093 24.38 -3.97 -17.08
CA TYR A 1093 25.59 -4.75 -16.92
C TYR A 1093 25.26 -6.11 -16.26
N GLU A 1094 26.07 -7.09 -16.61
CA GLU A 1094 26.06 -8.45 -16.04
C GLU A 1094 27.46 -8.77 -15.50
N ASN A 1095 27.88 -7.99 -14.52
CA ASN A 1095 29.16 -8.17 -13.86
C ASN A 1095 29.01 -9.17 -12.71
N ARG A 1096 30.01 -10.02 -12.52
CA ARG A 1096 30.12 -10.88 -11.35
C ARG A 1096 31.58 -11.18 -11.06
N THR A 1097 31.91 -11.43 -9.79
CA THR A 1097 33.22 -11.96 -9.43
C THR A 1097 33.10 -13.46 -9.18
N ASP A 1098 33.89 -14.26 -9.90
CA ASP A 1098 33.88 -15.71 -9.76
C ASP A 1098 34.75 -16.17 -8.58
N SER A 1099 35.90 -15.53 -8.35
CA SER A 1099 36.78 -15.82 -7.20
C SER A 1099 37.74 -14.67 -6.91
N ALA A 1100 38.19 -14.56 -5.66
CA ALA A 1100 39.26 -13.66 -5.26
C ALA A 1100 40.23 -14.36 -4.29
N THR A 1101 41.52 -14.34 -4.59
CA THR A 1101 42.56 -14.98 -3.78
C THR A 1101 43.60 -13.96 -3.34
N VAL A 1102 44.18 -14.15 -2.15
CA VAL A 1102 45.25 -13.29 -1.63
C VAL A 1102 46.56 -14.05 -1.41
N ARG A 1103 47.67 -13.38 -1.71
CA ARG A 1103 49.02 -13.80 -1.36
C ARG A 1103 49.72 -12.70 -0.58
N GLN A 1104 50.12 -12.98 0.65
CA GLN A 1104 50.96 -12.05 1.42
C GLN A 1104 52.39 -12.07 0.87
N ARG A 1105 52.94 -10.88 0.62
CA ARG A 1105 54.31 -10.71 0.13
C ARG A 1105 55.28 -10.49 1.28
N LYS A 1106 56.58 -10.70 0.99
CA LYS A 1106 57.68 -10.53 1.95
C LYS A 1106 57.84 -9.09 2.45
N ASP A 1107 57.33 -8.11 1.71
CA ASP A 1107 57.32 -6.67 2.05
C ASP A 1107 56.14 -6.26 2.95
N GLY A 1108 55.30 -7.22 3.37
CA GLY A 1108 54.13 -6.98 4.22
C GLY A 1108 52.87 -6.57 3.46
N LYS A 1109 52.94 -6.33 2.14
CA LYS A 1109 51.76 -6.03 1.31
C LYS A 1109 51.00 -7.29 0.91
N TYR A 1110 49.74 -7.14 0.55
CA TYR A 1110 48.89 -8.22 0.07
C TYR A 1110 48.65 -8.06 -1.43
N GLU A 1111 48.91 -9.12 -2.17
CA GLU A 1111 48.61 -9.24 -3.60
C GLU A 1111 47.27 -9.97 -3.74
N VAL A 1112 46.26 -9.29 -4.28
CA VAL A 1112 44.91 -9.84 -4.46
C VAL A 1112 44.66 -10.09 -5.94
N THR A 1113 44.37 -11.33 -6.29
CA THR A 1113 43.99 -11.72 -7.66
C THR A 1113 42.50 -11.93 -7.75
N ILE A 1114 41.84 -11.16 -8.60
CA ILE A 1114 40.40 -11.16 -8.85
C ILE A 1114 40.15 -11.83 -10.21
N LYS A 1115 39.30 -12.85 -10.23
CA LYS A 1115 38.73 -13.40 -11.47
C LYS A 1115 37.26 -13.02 -11.54
N ALA A 1116 36.90 -12.27 -12.57
CA ALA A 1116 35.56 -11.74 -12.76
C ALA A 1116 35.08 -11.94 -14.18
N HIS A 1117 33.77 -11.94 -14.35
CA HIS A 1117 33.09 -11.92 -15.63
C HIS A 1117 32.33 -10.60 -15.77
N ALA A 1118 32.41 -9.96 -16.92
CA ALA A 1118 31.72 -8.74 -17.26
C ALA A 1118 30.88 -8.93 -18.52
N GLY A 1119 29.66 -8.41 -18.50
CA GLY A 1119 28.73 -8.48 -19.62
C GLY A 1119 27.95 -7.18 -19.76
N LYS A 1120 27.47 -6.92 -20.96
CA LYS A 1120 26.68 -5.72 -21.26
C LYS A 1120 25.55 -6.08 -22.21
N VAL A 1121 24.34 -5.68 -21.82
CA VAL A 1121 23.14 -5.92 -22.59
C VAL A 1121 22.40 -4.61 -22.82
N ARG A 1122 21.79 -4.50 -24.00
CA ARG A 1122 20.86 -3.43 -24.34
C ARG A 1122 19.45 -4.00 -24.33
N ALA A 1123 18.60 -3.43 -23.50
CA ALA A 1123 17.19 -3.80 -23.42
C ALA A 1123 16.36 -2.96 -24.42
N GLY A 1124 15.39 -3.59 -25.07
CA GLY A 1124 14.33 -2.91 -25.80
C GLY A 1124 13.24 -2.35 -24.87
N GLU A 1125 12.25 -1.65 -25.44
CA GLU A 1125 11.15 -1.01 -24.69
C GLU A 1125 10.30 -2.00 -23.86
N LEU A 1126 10.27 -3.27 -24.27
CA LEU A 1126 9.56 -4.37 -23.61
C LEU A 1126 10.45 -5.21 -22.69
N GLY A 1127 11.73 -4.85 -22.59
CA GLY A 1127 12.72 -5.55 -21.80
C GLY A 1127 13.29 -6.81 -22.47
N ASP A 1128 13.21 -6.94 -23.78
CA ASP A 1128 14.01 -7.92 -24.53
C ASP A 1128 15.48 -7.48 -24.54
N GLU A 1129 16.37 -8.34 -24.07
CA GLU A 1129 17.79 -8.02 -23.89
C GLU A 1129 18.63 -8.61 -25.02
N LYS A 1130 19.50 -7.78 -25.60
CA LYS A 1130 20.47 -8.17 -26.63
C LYS A 1130 21.87 -7.86 -26.14
N GLN A 1131 22.78 -8.82 -26.25
CA GLN A 1131 24.18 -8.57 -25.94
C GLN A 1131 24.77 -7.50 -26.85
N VAL A 1132 25.59 -6.64 -26.27
CA VAL A 1132 26.34 -5.59 -26.98
C VAL A 1132 27.81 -5.67 -26.63
N ALA A 1133 28.67 -5.18 -27.52
CA ALA A 1133 30.11 -5.21 -27.30
C ALA A 1133 30.49 -4.43 -26.03
N LEU A 1134 31.35 -5.05 -25.23
CA LEU A 1134 31.91 -4.47 -24.02
C LEU A 1134 33.21 -3.73 -24.40
N LYS A 1135 33.29 -2.44 -24.10
CA LYS A 1135 34.52 -1.63 -24.26
C LYS A 1135 34.45 -0.48 -23.28
N ASP A 1136 34.37 -0.84 -22.00
CA ASP A 1136 33.89 0.04 -20.95
C ASP A 1136 34.95 0.15 -19.85
N TYR A 1137 35.10 1.33 -19.28
CA TYR A 1137 35.92 1.51 -18.09
C TYR A 1137 35.15 1.03 -16.86
N ILE A 1138 35.60 -0.09 -16.28
CA ILE A 1138 34.99 -0.70 -15.09
C ILE A 1138 35.99 -0.70 -13.94
N GLU A 1139 35.50 -0.41 -12.74
CA GLU A 1139 36.29 -0.35 -11.53
C GLU A 1139 36.41 -1.72 -10.87
N PHE A 1140 37.62 -2.12 -10.51
CA PHE A 1140 37.93 -3.26 -9.67
C PHE A 1140 38.35 -2.76 -8.30
N GLY A 1141 37.95 -3.45 -7.24
CA GLY A 1141 38.22 -2.99 -5.89
C GLY A 1141 38.42 -4.10 -4.89
N VAL A 1142 39.09 -3.73 -3.79
CA VAL A 1142 39.31 -4.57 -2.62
C VAL A 1142 38.87 -3.78 -1.39
N ASP A 1143 38.15 -4.44 -0.50
CA ASP A 1143 37.63 -3.90 0.76
C ASP A 1143 38.24 -4.65 1.95
N ASP A 1144 38.35 -3.95 3.08
CA ASP A 1144 38.67 -4.54 4.38
C ASP A 1144 37.46 -5.28 5.00
N ARG A 1145 37.65 -5.82 6.20
CA ARG A 1145 36.58 -6.54 6.94
C ARG A 1145 35.39 -5.64 7.31
N ASN A 1146 35.62 -4.34 7.45
CA ASN A 1146 34.60 -3.35 7.82
C ASN A 1146 33.87 -2.79 6.58
N GLY A 1147 34.28 -3.20 5.38
CA GLY A 1147 33.74 -2.74 4.11
C GLY A 1147 34.31 -1.40 3.64
N ASN A 1148 35.43 -0.94 4.23
CA ASN A 1148 36.14 0.24 3.76
C ASN A 1148 36.97 -0.09 2.52
N PRO A 1149 37.03 0.81 1.53
CA PRO A 1149 37.85 0.62 0.33
C PRO A 1149 39.35 0.63 0.68
N LEU A 1150 40.07 -0.44 0.31
CA LEU A 1150 41.53 -0.49 0.34
C LEU A 1150 42.14 0.01 -0.97
N VAL A 1151 41.53 -0.37 -2.09
CA VAL A 1151 41.92 0.10 -3.43
C VAL A 1151 40.70 0.13 -4.34
N ARG A 1152 40.70 1.08 -5.27
CA ARG A 1152 39.79 1.19 -6.40
C ARG A 1152 40.65 1.46 -7.64
N GLU A 1153 40.67 0.54 -8.59
CA GLU A 1153 41.44 0.67 -9.83
C GLU A 1153 40.52 0.48 -11.03
N ARG A 1154 40.52 1.45 -11.95
CA ARG A 1154 39.69 1.42 -13.14
C ARG A 1154 40.47 0.87 -14.33
N ARG A 1155 39.90 -0.11 -15.02
CA ARG A 1155 40.49 -0.71 -16.23
C ARG A 1155 39.50 -0.69 -17.38
N LEU A 1156 40.03 -0.58 -18.60
CA LEU A 1156 39.24 -0.79 -19.80
C LEU A 1156 38.96 -2.29 -19.94
N VAL A 1157 37.69 -2.66 -19.99
CA VAL A 1157 37.21 -4.04 -20.10
C VAL A 1157 36.64 -4.24 -21.50
N ASP A 1158 37.29 -5.10 -22.28
CA ASP A 1158 36.93 -5.41 -23.67
C ASP A 1158 36.61 -6.90 -23.92
N LYS A 1159 36.72 -7.72 -22.87
CA LYS A 1159 36.45 -9.17 -22.88
C LYS A 1159 35.57 -9.53 -21.69
N ALA A 1160 34.80 -10.61 -21.84
CA ALA A 1160 33.93 -11.08 -20.78
C ALA A 1160 34.72 -11.53 -19.54
N ASP A 1161 35.69 -12.43 -19.71
CA ASP A 1161 36.52 -12.90 -18.60
C ASP A 1161 37.67 -11.93 -18.32
N GLN A 1162 37.81 -11.56 -17.04
CA GLN A 1162 38.81 -10.62 -16.54
C GLN A 1162 39.62 -11.26 -15.42
N THR A 1163 40.94 -11.10 -15.48
CA THR A 1163 41.84 -11.44 -14.38
C THR A 1163 42.67 -10.21 -14.03
N VAL A 1164 42.50 -9.73 -12.80
CA VAL A 1164 43.08 -8.47 -12.33
C VAL A 1164 43.83 -8.73 -11.04
N THR A 1165 45.10 -8.32 -10.99
CA THR A 1165 45.90 -8.35 -9.76
C THR A 1165 46.06 -6.93 -9.22
N LEU A 1166 45.71 -6.75 -7.95
CA LEU A 1166 45.77 -5.48 -7.23
C LEU A 1166 46.66 -5.63 -5.99
N MET A 1167 47.37 -4.55 -5.64
CA MET A 1167 48.22 -4.48 -4.46
C MET A 1167 47.53 -3.67 -3.37
N VAL A 1168 47.48 -4.19 -2.14
CA VAL A 1168 46.90 -3.47 -0.99
C VAL A 1168 47.81 -3.54 0.24
N ASP A 1169 47.79 -2.47 1.03
CA ASP A 1169 48.66 -2.29 2.20
C ASP A 1169 48.04 -2.86 3.50
N ALA A 1170 46.76 -3.22 3.48
CA ALA A 1170 46.04 -3.78 4.61
C ALA A 1170 45.39 -5.13 4.24
N ARG A 1171 44.99 -5.89 5.27
CA ARG A 1171 44.42 -7.23 5.08
C ARG A 1171 43.09 -7.16 4.30
N PRO A 1172 43.00 -7.78 3.11
CA PRO A 1172 41.79 -7.77 2.31
C PRO A 1172 40.76 -8.75 2.88
N ALA A 1173 39.47 -8.42 2.74
CA ALA A 1173 38.37 -9.30 3.14
C ALA A 1173 37.39 -9.57 1.99
N ARG A 1174 37.12 -8.58 1.14
CA ARG A 1174 36.28 -8.75 -0.07
C ARG A 1174 36.94 -8.10 -1.27
N ALA A 1175 36.75 -8.67 -2.45
CA ALA A 1175 37.26 -8.09 -3.68
C ALA A 1175 36.35 -8.41 -4.86
N GLY A 1176 36.44 -7.60 -5.93
CA GLY A 1176 35.61 -7.80 -7.11
C GLY A 1176 35.56 -6.64 -8.08
N ILE A 1177 34.49 -6.63 -8.89
CA ILE A 1177 34.21 -5.71 -10.00
C ILE A 1177 32.97 -4.86 -9.69
N ASP A 1178 32.97 -3.59 -10.10
CA ASP A 1178 31.98 -2.57 -9.72
C ASP A 1178 31.62 -2.62 -8.21
N PRO A 1179 32.61 -2.43 -7.33
CA PRO A 1179 32.45 -2.61 -5.89
C PRO A 1179 31.36 -1.70 -5.32
N ASP A 1180 31.22 -0.48 -5.85
CA ASP A 1180 30.38 0.56 -5.25
C ASP A 1180 28.97 0.68 -5.89
N ASN A 1181 28.57 -0.27 -6.74
CA ASN A 1181 27.30 -0.30 -7.47
C ASN A 1181 27.08 0.95 -8.34
N LYS A 1182 28.14 1.40 -9.04
CA LYS A 1182 28.09 2.59 -9.91
C LYS A 1182 27.47 2.25 -11.26
N LEU A 1183 27.57 0.99 -11.70
CA LEU A 1183 26.96 0.51 -12.93
C LEU A 1183 25.54 -0.02 -12.66
N ILE A 1184 24.70 0.06 -13.68
CA ILE A 1184 23.34 -0.46 -13.62
C ILE A 1184 23.39 -1.98 -13.85
N ASP A 1185 23.72 -2.72 -12.80
CA ASP A 1185 23.82 -4.17 -12.81
C ASP A 1185 22.51 -4.84 -12.34
N ARG A 1186 22.11 -5.96 -12.97
CA ARG A 1186 20.90 -6.73 -12.57
C ARG A 1186 21.11 -7.52 -11.27
N LYS A 1187 22.33 -7.97 -10.97
CA LYS A 1187 22.66 -8.80 -9.79
C LYS A 1187 23.85 -8.27 -8.99
N PRO A 1188 23.81 -7.02 -8.51
CA PRO A 1188 24.99 -6.40 -7.91
C PRO A 1188 25.42 -7.02 -6.55
N THR A 1189 24.78 -8.10 -6.09
CA THR A 1189 25.23 -8.89 -4.92
C THR A 1189 26.43 -9.79 -5.21
N ASP A 1190 26.63 -10.22 -6.45
CA ASP A 1190 27.75 -11.10 -6.84
C ASP A 1190 28.97 -10.33 -7.40
N ASN A 1191 28.87 -9.01 -7.51
CA ASN A 1191 29.98 -8.10 -7.80
C ASN A 1191 31.19 -8.28 -6.88
N MET A 1192 30.98 -8.58 -5.59
CA MET A 1192 32.04 -8.68 -4.57
C MET A 1192 31.98 -9.99 -3.80
N VAL A 1193 33.06 -10.77 -3.82
CA VAL A 1193 33.16 -12.05 -3.09
C VAL A 1193 34.13 -11.95 -1.90
N PRO A 1194 34.00 -12.81 -0.88
CA PRO A 1194 35.05 -12.98 0.13
C PRO A 1194 36.38 -13.33 -0.53
N VAL A 1195 37.47 -12.81 0.03
CA VAL A 1195 38.82 -13.14 -0.42
C VAL A 1195 39.28 -14.41 0.31
N ASP A 1196 39.58 -15.45 -0.45
CA ASP A 1196 40.09 -16.70 0.08
C ASP A 1196 41.54 -16.50 0.55
N ASN A 1197 41.78 -16.73 1.85
CA ASN A 1197 43.13 -16.89 2.39
C ASN A 1197 43.52 -18.37 2.23
N PRO A 1198 44.44 -18.71 1.31
CA PRO A 1198 45.03 -20.04 1.28
C PRO A 1198 45.86 -20.34 2.53
#